data_AF-A0A9R1NSV6-F1
#
_entry.id   AF-A0A9R1NSV6-F1
#
_cell.length_a   1.000
_cell.length_b   1.000
_cell.length_c   1.000
_cell.angle_alpha   90.00
_cell.angle_beta   90.00
_cell.angle_gamma   90.00
#
_symmetry.space_group_name_H-M   'P 1'
#
loop_
_entity.id
_entity.type
_entity.pdbx_description
1 polymer ?
#
loop_
_entity_poly.entity_id
_entity_poly.type
_entity_poly.pdbx_seq_one_letter_code
_entity_poly.pdbx_strand_id
1 'polypeptide(L)'
;MASSTPQPPPSAAVFAVNGRRFELRGGDDPGATLLDFIRTRTRFTGPKLGCGEGGCGACVVLLSTYDAAADQVSHAAVSSCLTLVHGLHHCAVTTTEGLGNSRDGLHAVHARFAGFHASQCGFCTPGMCMSLAAALAGAEGKGSGPPPREGFSRLTSADAERAVVGNLCRCTGYRPIADACKSFAADVDLEDLGLNSFWKKGDAHVDKLPPYKEGSIGAFPEFLKAEIRASLRIDKCMSATVMAGSESSWHRPRSVEEYYRLIASDSVDGSGTKVVAGNTSSGVYREAEVYDRYIDLRDIPELNSVSKDSEGVQIGAATSISRVIEILRREGDDCKDVIFGKIADHMEKVSSHYVRNTATLGGNLVMAQRDEFPSDIATILLAAGSSVCIQVSSGKLNVTLDEFLEMPPCDYKTLLLSISVPHCTPDNVSSSAGAVNMTGDKTESSLLFETYRAALRPLGNAVAYLNCAFFAQISSDESSGSLILEKLNLAFGAFGTRHAIRGRDVEKYLVGKPISASVLLEACTVLKKSIVPKEGTTHSAYRSSLAVAFLFTFLYPMTKRNVKPARSARLNGHAASDTNGNPNCPPSADIDLSLKETNSVKSGLHNNDHILESCKQIVEISKDYLPVGIPAKKVGAELQASGEAVYVDDIPSPEGCLYGAFVYSTKPLAHVNSIELDPSLEQLKTVAVITVKDIPKGGGNFGANTIFGPEPLFGDPLTQCAGEPLGIVVAETRNFANIAAKRAVVNYSTETLDSPVLSIEEAVRRCSYFETPPFLLPQNVGDFSKGMEEADQKIYSAEVKLNSQYYFYMETQTALAIPDEDNCMVVYSSSQCPEAAQNNIATCLGLPCHNVRVITRRVGGGFGGKAVRSLPFSSATYRRRQGWLQSCC
;
A
#
# COMPACT_ATOMS: atom_id res chain seq x y z
N MET A 1 -32.03 -47.76 21.57
CA MET A 1 -30.68 -47.17 21.50
C MET A 1 -30.24 -47.22 20.05
N ALA A 2 -30.49 -46.15 19.30
CA ALA A 2 -30.02 -46.02 17.91
C ALA A 2 -28.70 -45.25 17.94
N SER A 3 -27.65 -45.85 17.39
CA SER A 3 -26.32 -45.27 17.29
C SER A 3 -26.35 -44.06 16.35
N SER A 4 -26.06 -42.88 16.87
CA SER A 4 -25.76 -41.70 16.07
C SER A 4 -24.46 -41.93 15.29
N THR A 5 -24.56 -42.02 13.97
CA THR A 5 -23.42 -41.91 13.06
C THR A 5 -22.64 -40.62 13.35
N PRO A 6 -21.31 -40.65 13.44
CA PRO A 6 -20.52 -39.44 13.66
C PRO A 6 -20.71 -38.49 12.48
N GLN A 7 -21.07 -37.23 12.78
CA GLN A 7 -21.09 -36.17 11.78
C GLN A 7 -19.67 -36.02 11.18
N PRO A 8 -19.54 -35.77 9.86
CA PRO A 8 -18.26 -35.45 9.28
C PRO A 8 -17.72 -34.15 9.93
N PRO A 9 -16.42 -34.07 10.25
CA PRO A 9 -15.84 -32.85 10.79
C PRO A 9 -16.04 -31.68 9.80
N PRO A 10 -16.17 -30.43 10.28
CA PRO A 10 -16.25 -29.25 9.42
C PRO A 10 -15.10 -29.26 8.40
N SER A 11 -15.40 -28.93 7.15
CA SER A 11 -14.39 -28.97 6.09
C SER A 11 -13.28 -27.95 6.37
N ALA A 12 -12.11 -28.44 6.76
CA ALA A 12 -10.93 -27.63 6.97
C ALA A 12 -10.49 -26.90 5.68
N ALA A 13 -9.97 -25.68 5.81
CA ALA A 13 -9.33 -25.01 4.69
C ALA A 13 -8.01 -25.72 4.33
N VAL A 14 -7.88 -26.20 3.09
CA VAL A 14 -6.71 -26.96 2.60
C VAL A 14 -6.00 -26.12 1.54
N PHE A 15 -4.70 -25.93 1.68
CA PHE A 15 -3.90 -25.14 0.73
C PHE A 15 -2.45 -25.63 0.69
N ALA A 16 -1.64 -25.04 -0.18
CA ALA A 16 -0.21 -25.34 -0.25
C ALA A 16 0.66 -24.10 0.04
N VAL A 17 1.80 -24.31 0.71
CA VAL A 17 2.89 -23.32 0.80
C VAL A 17 4.17 -23.99 0.32
N ASN A 18 4.78 -23.46 -0.74
CA ASN A 18 5.98 -24.01 -1.39
C ASN A 18 5.82 -25.51 -1.71
N GLY A 19 4.65 -25.88 -2.27
CA GLY A 19 4.31 -27.26 -2.63
C GLY A 19 3.91 -28.17 -1.47
N ARG A 20 4.03 -27.74 -0.21
CA ARG A 20 3.66 -28.54 0.97
C ARG A 20 2.20 -28.31 1.35
N ARG A 21 1.45 -29.39 1.60
CA ARG A 21 0.05 -29.35 2.07
C ARG A 21 -0.04 -28.79 3.50
N PHE A 22 -1.01 -27.89 3.70
CA PHE A 22 -1.44 -27.39 5.00
C PHE A 22 -2.97 -27.46 5.10
N GLU A 23 -3.44 -27.66 6.31
CA GLU A 23 -4.87 -27.79 6.64
C GLU A 23 -5.15 -27.04 7.94
N LEU A 24 -6.10 -26.12 7.91
CA LEU A 24 -6.52 -25.36 9.09
C LEU A 24 -7.43 -26.22 9.97
N ARG A 25 -7.25 -26.16 11.29
CA ARG A 25 -8.04 -26.94 12.25
C ARG A 25 -9.24 -26.12 12.74
N GLY A 26 -10.26 -26.83 13.23
CA GLY A 26 -11.36 -26.17 13.96
C GLY A 26 -10.80 -25.41 15.17
N GLY A 27 -11.05 -24.10 15.23
CA GLY A 27 -10.55 -23.20 16.27
C GLY A 27 -9.37 -22.29 15.87
N ASP A 28 -8.85 -22.40 14.64
CA ASP A 28 -7.88 -21.43 14.12
C ASP A 28 -8.54 -20.05 13.91
N ASP A 29 -7.86 -18.97 14.33
CA ASP A 29 -8.36 -17.59 14.24
C ASP A 29 -8.78 -17.21 12.80
N PRO A 30 -10.07 -16.88 12.55
CA PRO A 30 -10.56 -16.49 11.23
C PRO A 30 -9.93 -15.18 10.72
N GLY A 31 -9.43 -14.32 11.62
CA GLY A 31 -8.71 -13.09 11.30
C GLY A 31 -7.21 -13.28 11.02
N ALA A 32 -6.67 -14.50 11.14
CA ALA A 32 -5.25 -14.74 10.95
C ALA A 32 -4.77 -14.41 9.53
N THR A 33 -3.69 -13.63 9.43
CA THR A 33 -3.07 -13.28 8.14
C THR A 33 -2.19 -14.40 7.62
N LEU A 34 -2.02 -14.47 6.30
CA LEU A 34 -1.09 -15.40 5.65
C LEU A 34 0.35 -15.15 6.09
N LEU A 35 0.73 -13.89 6.32
CA LEU A 35 2.07 -13.57 6.83
C LEU A 35 2.31 -14.18 8.21
N ASP A 36 1.37 -14.00 9.14
CA ASP A 36 1.48 -14.58 10.49
C ASP A 36 1.48 -16.11 10.41
N PHE A 37 0.62 -16.71 9.60
CA PHE A 37 0.61 -18.16 9.38
C PHE A 37 1.97 -18.68 8.87
N ILE A 38 2.53 -18.08 7.82
CA ILE A 38 3.81 -18.50 7.24
C ILE A 38 4.90 -18.44 8.31
N ARG A 39 5.00 -17.33 9.03
CA ARG A 39 6.10 -17.08 9.97
C ARG A 39 5.99 -17.88 11.27
N THR A 40 4.78 -18.22 11.71
CA THR A 40 4.55 -18.90 13.00
C THR A 40 4.24 -20.39 12.89
N ARG A 41 3.67 -20.85 11.77
CA ARG A 41 3.27 -22.26 11.55
C ARG A 41 4.15 -22.99 10.56
N THR A 42 5.10 -22.30 9.92
CA THR A 42 6.05 -22.90 8.99
C THR A 42 7.49 -22.52 9.34
N ARG A 43 8.45 -23.12 8.64
CA ARG A 43 9.88 -22.77 8.75
C ARG A 43 10.29 -21.58 7.86
N PHE A 44 9.38 -21.10 7.02
CA PHE A 44 9.67 -20.07 6.02
C PHE A 44 9.52 -18.70 6.67
N THR A 45 10.53 -17.85 6.50
CA THR A 45 10.58 -16.52 7.11
C THR A 45 10.90 -15.44 6.08
N GLY A 46 11.03 -15.78 4.80
CA GLY A 46 11.33 -14.89 3.69
C GLY A 46 10.37 -13.71 3.58
N PRO A 47 9.04 -13.90 3.60
CA PRO A 47 8.08 -12.80 3.69
C PRO A 47 8.26 -12.04 5.02
N LYS A 48 8.49 -10.72 4.93
CA LYS A 48 8.80 -9.88 6.10
C LYS A 48 7.68 -8.90 6.44
N LEU A 49 7.44 -8.69 7.74
CA LEU A 49 6.55 -7.63 8.23
C LEU A 49 7.33 -6.31 8.29
N GLY A 50 7.05 -5.38 7.37
CA GLY A 50 7.67 -4.04 7.37
C GLY A 50 6.70 -2.88 7.66
N CYS A 51 5.40 -3.05 7.34
CA CYS A 51 4.38 -2.01 7.58
C CYS A 51 3.02 -2.59 7.96
N GLY A 52 2.67 -3.81 7.52
CA GLY A 52 1.37 -4.43 7.81
C GLY A 52 0.18 -3.81 7.09
N GLU A 53 0.38 -2.92 6.12
CA GLU A 53 -0.69 -2.16 5.42
C GLU A 53 -0.66 -2.32 3.89
N GLY A 54 0.19 -3.20 3.36
CA GLY A 54 0.36 -3.37 1.92
C GLY A 54 1.13 -2.22 1.24
N GLY A 55 1.61 -1.22 1.97
CA GLY A 55 2.34 -0.07 1.39
C GLY A 55 3.79 -0.36 0.99
N CYS A 56 4.48 -1.30 1.66
CA CYS A 56 5.94 -1.48 1.53
C CYS A 56 6.40 -2.65 0.63
N GLY A 57 5.54 -3.64 0.38
CA GLY A 57 5.87 -4.81 -0.45
C GLY A 57 6.89 -5.81 0.12
N ALA A 58 7.33 -5.69 1.38
CA ALA A 58 8.28 -6.64 1.98
C ALA A 58 7.70 -8.04 2.24
N CYS A 59 6.37 -8.16 2.27
CA CYS A 59 5.64 -9.40 2.52
C CYS A 59 5.03 -10.04 1.25
N VAL A 60 5.44 -9.58 0.06
CA VAL A 60 4.87 -10.06 -1.21
C VAL A 60 5.16 -11.56 -1.39
N VAL A 61 4.12 -12.30 -1.77
CA VAL A 61 4.17 -13.72 -2.14
C VAL A 61 3.41 -13.93 -3.45
N LEU A 62 3.64 -15.05 -4.11
CA LEU A 62 2.89 -15.45 -5.30
C LEU A 62 1.73 -16.36 -4.87
N LEU A 63 0.51 -15.94 -5.14
CA LEU A 63 -0.70 -16.74 -4.98
C LEU A 63 -1.08 -17.34 -6.33
N SER A 64 -1.29 -18.65 -6.36
CA SER A 64 -1.71 -19.37 -7.56
C SER A 64 -3.04 -20.06 -7.33
N THR A 65 -3.93 -19.97 -8.30
CA THR A 65 -5.24 -20.64 -8.32
C THR A 65 -5.36 -21.50 -9.57
N TYR A 66 -6.24 -22.50 -9.52
CA TYR A 66 -6.42 -23.45 -10.61
C TYR A 66 -7.88 -23.49 -11.05
N ASP A 67 -8.12 -23.18 -12.32
CA ASP A 67 -9.39 -23.36 -12.99
C ASP A 67 -9.44 -24.77 -13.58
N ALA A 68 -10.21 -25.64 -12.95
CA ALA A 68 -10.37 -27.03 -13.39
C ALA A 68 -11.20 -27.19 -14.67
N ALA A 69 -12.01 -26.20 -15.06
CA ALA A 69 -12.76 -26.24 -16.31
C ALA A 69 -11.85 -25.92 -17.52
N ALA A 70 -10.95 -24.94 -17.36
CA ALA A 70 -9.98 -24.57 -18.39
C ALA A 70 -8.67 -25.37 -18.33
N ASP A 71 -8.44 -26.13 -17.26
CA ASP A 71 -7.15 -26.77 -16.91
C ASP A 71 -5.98 -25.76 -16.87
N GLN A 72 -6.25 -24.55 -16.35
CA GLN A 72 -5.29 -23.45 -16.33
C GLN A 72 -4.97 -23.01 -14.91
N VAL A 73 -3.70 -22.65 -14.70
CA VAL A 73 -3.22 -22.04 -13.46
C VAL A 73 -3.08 -20.54 -13.69
N SER A 74 -3.58 -19.74 -12.76
CA SER A 74 -3.37 -18.30 -12.76
C SER A 74 -2.49 -17.90 -11.58
N HIS A 75 -1.69 -16.84 -11.77
CA HIS A 75 -0.73 -16.36 -10.78
C HIS A 75 -0.96 -14.87 -10.50
N ALA A 76 -0.90 -14.50 -9.22
CA ALA A 76 -0.98 -13.12 -8.78
C ALA A 76 -0.02 -12.85 -7.63
N ALA A 77 0.73 -11.74 -7.70
CA ALA A 77 1.42 -11.21 -6.52
C ALA A 77 0.39 -10.69 -5.52
N VAL A 78 0.54 -11.03 -4.24
CA VAL A 78 -0.36 -10.56 -3.17
C VAL A 78 0.43 -10.13 -1.93
N SER A 79 -0.15 -9.19 -1.16
CA SER A 79 0.36 -8.80 0.15
C SER A 79 -0.05 -9.82 1.21
N SER A 80 0.88 -10.66 1.69
CA SER A 80 0.55 -11.69 2.70
C SER A 80 0.11 -11.10 4.04
N CYS A 81 0.49 -9.86 4.38
CA CYS A 81 0.04 -9.21 5.62
C CYS A 81 -1.43 -8.76 5.60
N LEU A 82 -2.08 -8.74 4.43
CA LEU A 82 -3.50 -8.38 4.29
C LEU A 82 -4.37 -9.56 3.86
N THR A 83 -3.74 -10.65 3.38
CA THR A 83 -4.43 -11.84 2.91
C THR A 83 -4.80 -12.71 4.10
N LEU A 84 -6.09 -13.05 4.27
CA LEU A 84 -6.56 -13.91 5.35
C LEU A 84 -6.35 -15.39 4.99
N VAL A 85 -5.83 -16.18 5.93
CA VAL A 85 -5.40 -17.57 5.66
C VAL A 85 -6.59 -18.50 5.37
N HIS A 86 -7.74 -18.30 6.03
CA HIS A 86 -8.96 -19.08 5.78
C HIS A 86 -9.50 -18.88 4.37
N GLY A 87 -9.22 -17.73 3.76
CA GLY A 87 -9.54 -17.43 2.38
C GLY A 87 -8.69 -18.15 1.33
N LEU A 88 -7.79 -19.06 1.72
CA LEU A 88 -6.83 -19.73 0.83
C LEU A 88 -7.19 -21.18 0.49
N HIS A 89 -8.34 -21.69 0.94
CA HIS A 89 -8.76 -23.05 0.59
C HIS A 89 -8.70 -23.25 -0.94
N HIS A 90 -8.00 -24.30 -1.37
CA HIS A 90 -7.64 -24.67 -2.74
C HIS A 90 -6.65 -23.74 -3.49
N CYS A 91 -5.91 -22.91 -2.78
CA CYS A 91 -4.85 -22.08 -3.36
C CYS A 91 -3.44 -22.66 -3.11
N ALA A 92 -2.47 -22.22 -3.92
CA ALA A 92 -1.05 -22.50 -3.71
C ALA A 92 -0.25 -21.20 -3.54
N VAL A 93 0.50 -21.11 -2.45
CA VAL A 93 1.37 -19.97 -2.12
C VAL A 93 2.82 -20.34 -2.41
N THR A 94 3.54 -19.47 -3.11
CA THR A 94 4.99 -19.56 -3.30
C THR A 94 5.66 -18.35 -2.64
N THR A 95 6.60 -18.60 -1.74
CA THR A 95 7.49 -17.59 -1.13
C THR A 95 8.85 -17.58 -1.84
N THR A 96 9.75 -16.68 -1.45
CA THR A 96 11.09 -16.59 -2.06
C THR A 96 11.88 -17.91 -1.90
N GLU A 97 11.72 -18.58 -0.75
CA GLU A 97 12.31 -19.90 -0.49
C GLU A 97 11.79 -20.99 -1.44
N GLY A 98 10.56 -20.81 -1.95
CA GLY A 98 9.93 -21.69 -2.92
C GLY A 98 10.45 -21.53 -4.34
N LEU A 99 11.12 -20.42 -4.66
CA LEU A 99 11.83 -20.25 -5.94
C LEU A 99 13.16 -21.01 -5.96
N GLY A 100 13.83 -21.10 -4.81
CA GLY A 100 15.14 -21.74 -4.64
C GLY A 100 15.84 -21.27 -3.37
N ASN A 101 16.87 -22.01 -2.93
CA ASN A 101 17.58 -21.75 -1.68
C ASN A 101 19.03 -22.29 -1.74
N SER A 102 19.82 -22.03 -0.70
CA SER A 102 21.23 -22.46 -0.65
C SER A 102 21.43 -23.98 -0.72
N ARG A 103 20.42 -24.78 -0.32
CA ARG A 103 20.47 -26.24 -0.32
C ARG A 103 20.03 -26.85 -1.65
N ASP A 104 18.93 -26.35 -2.21
CA ASP A 104 18.27 -26.92 -3.40
C ASP A 104 18.71 -26.22 -4.71
N GLY A 105 19.48 -25.14 -4.59
CA GLY A 105 19.95 -24.30 -5.70
C GLY A 105 19.23 -22.95 -5.73
N LEU A 106 19.99 -21.88 -5.97
CA LEU A 106 19.44 -20.53 -6.07
C LEU A 106 18.75 -20.33 -7.42
N HIS A 107 17.56 -19.73 -7.40
CA HIS A 107 16.90 -19.25 -8.59
C HIS A 107 17.69 -18.10 -9.26
N ALA A 108 17.56 -17.94 -10.58
CA ALA A 108 18.21 -16.86 -11.31
C ALA A 108 17.88 -15.47 -10.72
N VAL A 109 16.65 -15.27 -10.24
CA VAL A 109 16.23 -14.05 -9.53
C VAL A 109 17.13 -13.78 -8.32
N HIS A 110 17.39 -14.78 -7.46
CA HIS A 110 18.26 -14.60 -6.29
C HIS A 110 19.69 -14.27 -6.69
N ALA A 111 20.24 -15.04 -7.64
CA ALA A 111 21.62 -14.90 -8.07
C ALA A 111 21.87 -13.53 -8.74
N ARG A 112 20.96 -13.08 -9.61
CA ARG A 112 21.07 -11.78 -10.27
C ARG A 112 20.89 -10.62 -9.29
N PHE A 113 19.91 -10.67 -8.37
CA PHE A 113 19.80 -9.66 -7.31
C PHE A 113 21.08 -9.54 -6.47
N ALA A 114 21.69 -10.67 -6.11
CA ALA A 114 22.94 -10.66 -5.35
C ALA A 114 24.11 -10.10 -6.18
N GLY A 115 24.25 -10.52 -7.44
CA GLY A 115 25.36 -10.11 -8.30
C GLY A 115 25.29 -8.67 -8.81
N PHE A 116 24.10 -8.09 -8.94
CA PHE A 116 23.91 -6.66 -9.27
C PHE A 116 23.97 -5.75 -8.04
N HIS A 117 24.31 -6.29 -6.85
CA HIS A 117 24.34 -5.54 -5.59
C HIS A 117 22.97 -4.93 -5.21
N ALA A 118 21.89 -5.60 -5.59
CA ALA A 118 20.50 -5.18 -5.34
C ALA A 118 20.03 -5.42 -3.90
N SER A 119 20.94 -5.76 -2.98
CA SER A 119 20.65 -6.01 -1.57
C SER A 119 21.73 -5.41 -0.66
N GLN A 120 21.29 -4.56 0.29
CA GLN A 120 22.12 -4.02 1.37
C GLN A 120 21.67 -4.60 2.72
N CYS A 121 20.72 -3.94 3.42
CA CYS A 121 20.22 -4.47 4.69
C CYS A 121 19.48 -5.80 4.51
N GLY A 122 18.88 -6.03 3.34
CA GLY A 122 18.26 -7.28 2.88
C GLY A 122 16.78 -7.49 3.20
N PHE A 123 16.18 -6.66 4.06
CA PHE A 123 14.85 -6.92 4.58
C PHE A 123 13.73 -6.80 3.52
N CYS A 124 13.89 -5.90 2.54
CA CYS A 124 12.95 -5.77 1.41
C CYS A 124 13.23 -6.76 0.26
N THR A 125 14.40 -7.39 0.23
CA THR A 125 14.88 -8.15 -0.93
C THR A 125 13.99 -9.36 -1.27
N PRO A 126 13.47 -10.14 -0.31
CA PRO A 126 12.52 -11.21 -0.60
C PRO A 126 11.27 -10.72 -1.35
N GLY A 127 10.66 -9.62 -0.89
CA GLY A 127 9.49 -9.03 -1.52
C GLY A 127 9.76 -8.51 -2.93
N MET A 128 10.94 -7.92 -3.16
CA MET A 128 11.39 -7.49 -4.49
C MET A 128 11.54 -8.69 -5.45
N CYS A 129 12.16 -9.77 -4.97
CA CYS A 129 12.33 -11.00 -5.75
C CYS A 129 10.97 -11.59 -6.13
N MET A 130 10.01 -11.62 -5.20
CA MET A 130 8.67 -12.15 -5.44
C MET A 130 7.83 -11.28 -6.37
N SER A 131 7.92 -9.96 -6.30
CA SER A 131 7.27 -9.06 -7.26
C SER A 131 7.79 -9.29 -8.69
N LEU A 132 9.11 -9.40 -8.87
CA LEU A 132 9.69 -9.72 -10.17
C LEU A 132 9.29 -11.13 -10.62
N ALA A 133 9.34 -12.12 -9.73
CA ALA A 133 8.93 -13.50 -10.04
C ALA A 133 7.47 -13.58 -10.51
N ALA A 134 6.57 -12.81 -9.90
CA ALA A 134 5.18 -12.74 -10.34
C ALA A 134 5.03 -12.12 -11.73
N ALA A 135 5.80 -11.07 -12.05
CA ALA A 135 5.81 -10.47 -13.38
C ALA A 135 6.35 -11.44 -14.43
N LEU A 136 7.41 -12.18 -14.11
CA LEU A 136 7.99 -13.22 -14.97
C LEU A 136 6.96 -14.32 -15.27
N ALA A 137 6.32 -14.88 -14.24
CA ALA A 137 5.27 -15.90 -14.41
C ALA A 137 4.06 -15.37 -15.21
N GLY A 138 3.67 -14.12 -14.99
CA GLY A 138 2.58 -13.47 -15.74
C GLY A 138 2.90 -13.24 -17.22
N ALA A 139 4.17 -13.05 -17.58
CA ALA A 139 4.60 -12.87 -18.96
C ALA A 139 4.60 -14.19 -19.76
N GLU A 140 4.89 -15.31 -19.10
CA GLU A 140 4.86 -16.64 -19.71
C GLU A 140 3.45 -17.03 -20.20
N GLY A 141 2.43 -16.73 -19.40
CA GLY A 141 1.03 -17.04 -19.74
C GLY A 141 0.41 -16.20 -20.87
N LYS A 142 1.10 -15.15 -21.35
CA LYS A 142 0.56 -14.18 -22.33
C LYS A 142 1.08 -14.36 -23.77
N GLY A 143 2.05 -15.25 -24.02
CA GLY A 143 2.84 -15.22 -25.26
C GLY A 143 2.35 -16.12 -26.40
N SER A 144 1.77 -15.53 -27.46
CA SER A 144 1.72 -16.08 -28.83
C SER A 144 2.83 -15.53 -29.75
N GLY A 145 3.77 -14.74 -29.19
CA GLY A 145 4.91 -14.16 -29.90
C GLY A 145 6.17 -15.06 -29.94
N PRO A 146 7.22 -14.66 -30.70
CA PRO A 146 8.46 -15.43 -30.79
C PRO A 146 9.08 -15.66 -29.41
N PRO A 147 9.74 -16.81 -29.18
CA PRO A 147 10.39 -17.09 -27.90
C PRO A 147 11.49 -16.07 -27.61
N PRO A 148 11.70 -15.69 -26.33
CA PRO A 148 12.79 -14.80 -25.96
C PRO A 148 14.15 -15.47 -26.19
N ARG A 149 15.23 -14.69 -26.11
CA ARG A 149 16.59 -15.22 -26.09
C ARG A 149 16.75 -16.21 -24.93
N GLU A 150 17.49 -17.30 -25.14
CA GLU A 150 17.78 -18.28 -24.10
C GLU A 150 18.35 -17.59 -22.84
N GLY A 151 17.78 -17.90 -21.67
CA GLY A 151 18.16 -17.29 -20.40
C GLY A 151 17.43 -15.97 -20.05
N PHE A 152 16.49 -15.51 -20.89
CA PHE A 152 15.70 -14.30 -20.70
C PHE A 152 14.20 -14.58 -20.68
N SER A 153 13.42 -13.60 -20.21
CA SER A 153 11.96 -13.64 -20.18
C SER A 153 11.35 -12.84 -21.33
N ARG A 154 10.02 -12.87 -21.43
CA ARG A 154 9.24 -12.08 -22.39
C ARG A 154 8.94 -10.64 -21.94
N LEU A 155 9.40 -10.24 -20.76
CA LEU A 155 9.21 -8.87 -20.26
C LEU A 155 10.04 -7.89 -21.10
N THR A 156 9.51 -6.68 -21.30
CA THR A 156 10.34 -5.54 -21.70
C THR A 156 11.11 -5.02 -20.49
N SER A 157 12.15 -4.23 -20.73
CA SER A 157 12.96 -3.60 -19.67
C SER A 157 12.10 -2.67 -18.82
N ALA A 158 11.16 -1.97 -19.46
CA ALA A 158 10.18 -1.14 -18.78
C ALA A 158 9.21 -1.96 -17.91
N ASP A 159 8.74 -3.13 -18.37
CA ASP A 159 7.92 -4.03 -17.55
C ASP A 159 8.69 -4.60 -16.35
N ALA A 160 9.96 -4.96 -16.57
CA ALA A 160 10.83 -5.47 -15.51
C ALA A 160 11.07 -4.42 -14.42
N GLU A 161 11.28 -3.14 -14.78
CA GLU A 161 11.34 -2.03 -13.82
C GLU A 161 10.01 -1.82 -13.10
N ARG A 162 8.90 -1.84 -13.85
CA ARG A 162 7.54 -1.65 -13.30
C ARG A 162 7.15 -2.73 -12.28
N ALA A 163 7.69 -3.94 -12.43
CA ALA A 163 7.39 -5.08 -11.55
C ALA A 163 7.61 -4.74 -10.06
N VAL A 164 8.56 -3.87 -9.73
CA VAL A 164 8.95 -3.55 -8.34
C VAL A 164 8.52 -2.17 -7.85
N VAL A 165 7.74 -1.41 -8.63
CA VAL A 165 7.34 -0.02 -8.29
C VAL A 165 6.54 0.08 -6.98
N GLY A 166 5.82 -0.97 -6.61
CA GLY A 166 5.10 -1.03 -5.34
C GLY A 166 6.01 -1.26 -4.12
N ASN A 167 7.17 -1.85 -4.31
CA ASN A 167 8.04 -2.29 -3.23
C ASN A 167 8.95 -1.14 -2.76
N LEU A 168 9.06 -0.96 -1.45
CA LEU A 168 9.91 0.07 -0.85
C LEU A 168 11.29 -0.47 -0.47
N CYS A 169 12.33 0.30 -0.79
CA CYS A 169 13.69 0.10 -0.32
C CYS A 169 14.26 1.40 0.24
N ARG A 170 14.78 1.36 1.48
CA ARG A 170 15.41 2.51 2.13
C ARG A 170 16.93 2.61 1.91
N CYS A 171 17.56 1.54 1.41
CA CYS A 171 19.03 1.43 1.38
C CYS A 171 19.65 1.66 -0.01
N THR A 172 19.09 1.06 -1.06
CA THR A 172 19.80 0.88 -2.33
C THR A 172 19.68 2.04 -3.31
N GLY A 173 18.72 2.94 -3.10
CA GLY A 173 18.36 3.96 -4.09
C GLY A 173 17.77 3.39 -5.38
N TYR A 174 17.26 2.14 -5.36
CA TYR A 174 16.62 1.41 -6.46
C TYR A 174 17.46 1.10 -7.70
N ARG A 175 18.49 1.88 -8.06
CA ARG A 175 19.32 1.64 -9.25
C ARG A 175 19.77 0.18 -9.40
N PRO A 176 20.47 -0.45 -8.43
CA PRO A 176 20.89 -1.85 -8.60
C PRO A 176 19.73 -2.85 -8.68
N ILE A 177 18.57 -2.51 -8.11
CA ILE A 177 17.37 -3.35 -8.21
C ILE A 177 16.81 -3.28 -9.64
N ALA A 178 16.71 -2.09 -10.22
CA ALA A 178 16.24 -1.91 -11.58
C ALA A 178 17.15 -2.63 -12.59
N ASP A 179 18.48 -2.55 -12.43
CA ASP A 179 19.40 -3.27 -13.31
C ASP A 179 19.29 -4.79 -13.14
N ALA A 180 19.09 -5.28 -11.91
CA ALA A 180 18.81 -6.69 -11.68
C ALA A 180 17.51 -7.14 -12.39
N CYS A 181 16.46 -6.32 -12.35
CA CYS A 181 15.19 -6.62 -13.02
C CYS A 181 15.33 -6.59 -14.54
N LYS A 182 15.88 -5.51 -15.10
CA LYS A 182 16.15 -5.36 -16.55
C LYS A 182 16.98 -6.50 -17.12
N SER A 183 17.89 -7.09 -16.34
CA SER A 183 18.68 -8.23 -16.79
C SER A 183 17.84 -9.42 -17.28
N PHE A 184 16.56 -9.52 -16.90
CA PHE A 184 15.65 -10.57 -17.37
C PHE A 184 14.86 -10.20 -18.65
N ALA A 185 14.90 -8.94 -19.09
CA ALA A 185 14.06 -8.46 -20.17
C ALA A 185 14.55 -8.92 -21.55
N ALA A 186 13.63 -9.06 -22.50
CA ALA A 186 13.91 -9.48 -23.87
C ALA A 186 14.68 -8.42 -24.68
N ASP A 187 14.49 -7.14 -24.35
CA ASP A 187 15.01 -5.97 -25.05
C ASP A 187 16.19 -5.30 -24.31
N VAL A 188 16.76 -5.96 -23.30
CA VAL A 188 17.82 -5.37 -22.48
C VAL A 188 19.13 -5.19 -23.26
N ASP A 189 19.71 -4.00 -23.17
CA ASP A 189 21.13 -3.80 -23.48
C ASP A 189 21.98 -4.13 -22.23
N LEU A 190 22.83 -5.14 -22.35
CA LEU A 190 23.68 -5.58 -21.24
C LEU A 190 24.80 -4.58 -20.90
N GLU A 191 25.21 -3.75 -21.87
CA GLU A 191 26.21 -2.69 -21.63
C GLU A 191 25.62 -1.51 -20.85
N ASP A 192 24.28 -1.36 -20.86
CA ASP A 192 23.56 -0.36 -20.07
C ASP A 192 23.31 -0.79 -18.62
N LEU A 193 23.55 -2.06 -18.27
CA LEU A 193 23.44 -2.54 -16.90
C LEU A 193 24.64 -2.06 -16.06
N GLY A 194 24.34 -1.45 -14.91
CA GLY A 194 25.36 -0.85 -14.04
C GLY A 194 26.29 -1.85 -13.33
N LEU A 195 27.01 -1.33 -12.34
CA LEU A 195 28.00 -2.09 -11.56
C LEU A 195 27.44 -3.43 -11.05
N ASN A 196 28.17 -4.52 -11.33
CA ASN A 196 27.81 -5.89 -10.98
C ASN A 196 29.06 -6.79 -10.81
N SER A 197 28.85 -8.01 -10.31
CA SER A 197 29.90 -9.00 -10.05
C SER A 197 30.09 -10.05 -11.16
N PHE A 198 29.37 -9.94 -12.28
CA PHE A 198 29.38 -10.95 -13.35
C PHE A 198 30.41 -10.62 -14.45
N TRP A 199 30.60 -9.35 -14.77
CA TRP A 199 31.56 -8.90 -15.77
C TRP A 199 32.17 -7.53 -15.45
N LYS A 200 33.21 -7.18 -16.20
CA LYS A 200 33.74 -5.80 -16.27
C LYS A 200 33.16 -5.08 -17.48
N LYS A 201 33.20 -3.75 -17.48
CA LYS A 201 32.73 -2.94 -18.61
C LYS A 201 33.40 -3.36 -19.93
N GLY A 202 32.61 -3.48 -21.00
CA GLY A 202 33.09 -3.92 -22.33
C GLY A 202 33.32 -5.43 -22.46
N ASP A 203 32.91 -6.20 -21.46
CA ASP A 203 33.03 -7.67 -21.40
C ASP A 203 31.66 -8.31 -21.04
N ALA A 204 30.57 -7.58 -21.27
CA ALA A 204 29.22 -8.05 -21.00
C ALA A 204 28.84 -9.17 -21.98
N HIS A 205 28.47 -10.33 -21.45
CA HIS A 205 28.05 -11.47 -22.27
C HIS A 205 26.98 -12.28 -21.54
N VAL A 206 26.03 -12.83 -22.30
CA VAL A 206 24.89 -13.57 -21.75
C VAL A 206 25.29 -14.79 -20.95
N ASP A 207 26.32 -15.52 -21.39
CA ASP A 207 26.78 -16.74 -20.73
C ASP A 207 27.32 -16.51 -19.30
N LYS A 208 27.56 -15.24 -18.92
CA LYS A 208 27.98 -14.85 -17.56
C LYS A 208 26.82 -14.59 -16.62
N LEU A 209 25.59 -14.49 -17.13
CA LEU A 209 24.39 -14.36 -16.30
C LEU A 209 23.87 -15.75 -15.89
N PRO A 210 23.42 -15.92 -14.64
CA PRO A 210 22.61 -17.07 -14.25
C PRO A 210 21.36 -17.15 -15.16
N PRO A 211 21.16 -18.22 -15.95
CA PRO A 211 20.10 -18.26 -16.95
C PRO A 211 18.71 -18.40 -16.31
N TYR A 212 17.74 -17.63 -16.81
CA TYR A 212 16.32 -17.83 -16.48
C TYR A 212 15.73 -18.97 -17.31
N LYS A 213 14.85 -19.78 -16.71
CA LYS A 213 14.17 -20.90 -17.37
C LYS A 213 12.66 -20.69 -17.26
N GLU A 214 11.95 -20.58 -18.39
CA GLU A 214 10.48 -20.46 -18.37
C GLU A 214 9.85 -21.67 -17.64
N GLY A 215 8.77 -21.45 -16.89
CA GLY A 215 8.08 -22.47 -16.10
C GLY A 215 8.76 -22.84 -14.77
N SER A 216 9.85 -22.16 -14.38
CA SER A 216 10.52 -22.41 -13.09
C SER A 216 9.79 -21.80 -11.87
N ILE A 217 8.74 -21.02 -12.09
CA ILE A 217 8.04 -20.26 -11.05
C ILE A 217 6.62 -20.80 -10.87
N GLY A 218 6.19 -20.96 -9.62
CA GLY A 218 4.77 -21.12 -9.29
C GLY A 218 4.13 -22.46 -9.67
N ALA A 219 4.88 -23.56 -9.70
CA ALA A 219 4.33 -24.88 -10.00
C ALA A 219 3.12 -25.22 -9.09
N PHE A 220 1.96 -25.47 -9.70
CA PHE A 220 0.73 -25.77 -8.96
C PHE A 220 0.71 -27.25 -8.53
N PRO A 221 0.54 -27.59 -7.23
CA PRO A 221 0.64 -28.96 -6.76
C PRO A 221 -0.43 -29.90 -7.34
N GLU A 222 -0.02 -31.07 -7.84
CA GLU A 222 -0.94 -32.06 -8.42
C GLU A 222 -1.99 -32.58 -7.44
N PHE A 223 -1.65 -32.67 -6.14
CA PHE A 223 -2.62 -33.06 -5.12
C PHE A 223 -3.78 -32.06 -5.01
N LEU A 224 -3.51 -30.75 -5.15
CA LEU A 224 -4.56 -29.73 -5.15
C LEU A 224 -5.40 -29.81 -6.43
N LYS A 225 -4.79 -30.06 -7.60
CA LYS A 225 -5.57 -30.26 -8.84
C LYS A 225 -6.54 -31.43 -8.70
N ALA A 226 -6.06 -32.55 -8.12
CA ALA A 226 -6.88 -33.73 -7.89
C ALA A 226 -8.06 -33.43 -6.94
N GLU A 227 -7.81 -32.72 -5.83
CA GLU A 227 -8.82 -32.35 -4.83
C GLU A 227 -9.86 -31.38 -5.40
N ILE A 228 -9.43 -30.34 -6.12
CA ILE A 228 -10.33 -29.38 -6.79
C ILE A 228 -11.23 -30.09 -7.81
N ARG A 229 -10.66 -30.96 -8.65
CA ARG A 229 -11.42 -31.75 -9.63
C ARG A 229 -12.40 -32.71 -8.94
N ALA A 230 -12.05 -33.27 -7.78
CA ALA A 230 -12.95 -34.13 -7.00
C ALA A 230 -14.12 -33.35 -6.39
N SER A 231 -13.86 -32.19 -5.79
CA SER A 231 -14.89 -31.33 -5.19
C SER A 231 -15.95 -30.90 -6.20
N LEU A 232 -15.55 -30.58 -7.44
CA LEU A 232 -16.49 -30.26 -8.53
C LEU A 232 -17.38 -31.44 -8.94
N ARG A 233 -16.93 -32.69 -8.76
CA ARG A 233 -17.73 -33.90 -9.03
C ARG A 233 -18.75 -34.15 -7.92
N ILE A 234 -18.40 -33.85 -6.68
CA ILE A 234 -19.28 -33.98 -5.52
C ILE A 234 -20.38 -32.92 -5.56
N ASP A 235 -20.05 -31.66 -5.89
CA ASP A 235 -21.03 -30.57 -6.03
C ASP A 235 -22.07 -30.83 -7.13
N LYS A 236 -21.68 -31.52 -8.23
CA LYS A 236 -22.64 -31.98 -9.26
C LYS A 236 -23.57 -33.11 -8.80
N CYS A 237 -23.19 -33.87 -7.76
CA CYS A 237 -23.94 -35.03 -7.28
C CYS A 237 -24.80 -34.72 -6.04
N MET A 238 -24.54 -33.61 -5.34
CA MET A 238 -25.21 -33.20 -4.09
C MET A 238 -25.85 -31.81 -4.16
N SER A 239 -26.50 -31.47 -5.28
CA SER A 239 -27.40 -30.32 -5.37
C SER A 239 -28.71 -30.58 -4.59
N ALA A 240 -28.62 -30.65 -3.25
CA ALA A 240 -29.71 -30.44 -2.28
C ALA A 240 -29.36 -31.07 -0.92
N THR A 241 -28.34 -30.60 -0.20
CA THR A 241 -28.35 -30.73 1.27
C THR A 241 -27.54 -29.60 1.89
N VAL A 242 -28.23 -28.58 2.38
CA VAL A 242 -27.68 -27.59 3.32
C VAL A 242 -27.38 -28.36 4.60
N MET A 243 -26.10 -28.62 4.86
CA MET A 243 -25.66 -29.09 6.17
C MET A 243 -25.68 -27.89 7.13
N ALA A 244 -26.84 -27.67 7.74
CA ALA A 244 -26.95 -26.90 8.97
C ALA A 244 -26.26 -27.72 10.08
N GLY A 245 -25.12 -27.23 10.54
CA GLY A 245 -24.41 -27.82 11.67
C GLY A 245 -22.89 -27.87 11.47
N SER A 246 -22.23 -26.74 11.63
CA SER A 246 -20.90 -26.70 12.28
C SER A 246 -20.60 -25.26 12.69
N GLU A 247 -20.07 -25.08 13.91
CA GLU A 247 -19.50 -23.85 14.46
C GLU A 247 -18.26 -23.39 13.66
N SER A 248 -18.42 -23.07 12.38
CA SER A 248 -17.36 -22.48 11.56
C SER A 248 -17.48 -20.96 11.61
N SER A 249 -16.42 -20.29 12.05
CA SER A 249 -16.31 -18.83 12.09
C SER A 249 -16.08 -18.20 10.70
N TRP A 250 -15.93 -19.00 9.64
CA TRP A 250 -15.69 -18.54 8.27
C TRP A 250 -16.71 -19.14 7.29
N HIS A 251 -17.53 -18.29 6.69
CA HIS A 251 -18.58 -18.68 5.75
C HIS A 251 -18.28 -18.23 4.32
N ARG A 252 -18.60 -19.09 3.36
CA ARG A 252 -18.40 -18.85 1.91
C ARG A 252 -19.73 -19.06 1.17
N PRO A 253 -20.66 -18.09 1.23
CA PRO A 253 -21.93 -18.20 0.50
C PRO A 253 -21.68 -18.36 -1.00
N ARG A 254 -22.44 -19.25 -1.64
CA ARG A 254 -22.38 -19.51 -3.09
C ARG A 254 -23.45 -18.76 -3.88
N SER A 255 -24.34 -18.04 -3.19
CA SER A 255 -25.35 -17.18 -3.82
C SER A 255 -25.74 -16.01 -2.89
N VAL A 256 -26.38 -15.00 -3.46
CA VAL A 256 -26.92 -13.85 -2.70
C VAL A 256 -27.98 -14.31 -1.69
N GLU A 257 -28.80 -15.30 -2.01
CA GLU A 257 -29.81 -15.86 -1.10
C GLU A 257 -29.17 -16.58 0.09
N GLU A 258 -28.05 -17.26 -0.12
CA GLU A 258 -27.29 -17.87 0.99
C GLU A 258 -26.69 -16.82 1.92
N TYR A 259 -26.14 -15.74 1.36
CA TYR A 259 -25.64 -14.60 2.13
C TYR A 259 -26.71 -14.02 3.07
N TYR A 260 -27.92 -13.76 2.56
CA TYR A 260 -29.01 -13.23 3.39
C TYR A 260 -29.56 -14.25 4.40
N ARG A 261 -29.50 -15.56 4.11
CA ARG A 261 -29.82 -16.60 5.11
C ARG A 261 -28.84 -16.58 6.28
N LEU A 262 -27.54 -16.43 6.01
CA LEU A 262 -26.49 -16.30 7.04
C LEU A 262 -26.67 -15.03 7.87
N ILE A 263 -27.14 -13.94 7.28
CA ILE A 263 -27.39 -12.69 8.00
C ILE A 263 -28.69 -12.74 8.81
N ALA A 264 -29.71 -13.46 8.33
CA ALA A 264 -30.98 -13.58 9.05
C ALA A 264 -30.83 -14.37 10.37
N SER A 265 -29.90 -15.33 10.42
CA SER A 265 -29.58 -16.09 11.64
C SER A 265 -28.83 -15.27 12.71
N ASP A 266 -28.40 -14.05 12.39
CA ASP A 266 -27.57 -13.18 13.23
C ASP A 266 -28.37 -12.48 14.36
N SER A 267 -29.68 -12.69 14.42
CA SER A 267 -30.58 -11.99 15.36
C SER A 267 -30.53 -12.49 16.81
N VAL A 268 -29.65 -13.44 17.15
CA VAL A 268 -29.72 -14.16 18.44
C VAL A 268 -28.53 -13.90 19.40
N ASP A 269 -27.29 -13.68 18.94
CA ASP A 269 -26.12 -13.88 19.85
C ASP A 269 -25.14 -12.69 20.04
N GLY A 270 -25.36 -11.51 19.45
CA GLY A 270 -24.49 -10.35 19.70
C GLY A 270 -23.03 -10.49 19.22
N SER A 271 -22.72 -11.50 18.41
CA SER A 271 -21.40 -11.76 17.82
C SER A 271 -21.06 -10.79 16.68
N GLY A 272 -19.83 -10.30 16.64
CA GLY A 272 -19.35 -9.39 15.59
C GLY A 272 -19.21 -10.09 14.24
N THR A 273 -19.79 -9.52 13.18
CA THR A 273 -19.71 -10.07 11.80
C THR A 273 -18.89 -9.17 10.88
N LYS A 274 -17.91 -9.77 10.19
CA LYS A 274 -17.13 -9.10 9.15
C LYS A 274 -17.37 -9.68 7.77
N VAL A 275 -17.81 -8.84 6.86
CA VAL A 275 -17.91 -9.18 5.44
C VAL A 275 -16.57 -8.89 4.78
N VAL A 276 -16.00 -9.87 4.07
CA VAL A 276 -14.67 -9.79 3.48
C VAL A 276 -14.68 -10.21 2.02
N ALA A 277 -13.77 -9.60 1.26
CA ALA A 277 -13.34 -10.06 -0.04
C ALA A 277 -11.82 -9.94 -0.13
N GLY A 278 -11.30 -8.76 -0.45
CA GLY A 278 -9.86 -8.51 -0.53
C GLY A 278 -9.14 -8.26 0.81
N ASN A 279 -9.89 -7.90 1.87
CA ASN A 279 -9.39 -7.46 3.18
C ASN A 279 -8.36 -6.30 3.18
N THR A 280 -8.18 -5.61 2.04
CA THR A 280 -7.18 -4.54 1.92
C THR A 280 -7.54 -3.27 2.68
N SER A 281 -8.81 -3.11 3.10
CA SER A 281 -9.27 -2.02 3.95
C SER A 281 -8.56 -2.01 5.30
N SER A 282 -8.18 -3.18 5.84
CA SER A 282 -7.43 -3.31 7.10
C SER A 282 -6.06 -2.63 7.07
N GLY A 283 -5.50 -2.43 5.87
CA GLY A 283 -4.26 -1.66 5.68
C GLY A 283 -4.46 -0.15 5.75
N VAL A 284 -5.69 0.35 5.51
CA VAL A 284 -6.02 1.77 5.60
C VAL A 284 -6.60 2.08 6.99
N TYR A 285 -7.59 1.31 7.40
CA TYR A 285 -8.27 1.42 8.69
C TYR A 285 -7.89 0.21 9.53
N ARG A 286 -6.95 0.39 10.45
CA ARG A 286 -6.48 -0.68 11.34
C ARG A 286 -7.63 -1.22 12.14
N GLU A 287 -7.83 -2.53 12.05
CA GLU A 287 -8.84 -3.27 12.78
C GLU A 287 -8.69 -3.03 14.29
N ALA A 288 -9.80 -2.68 14.93
CA ALA A 288 -9.85 -2.43 16.38
C ALA A 288 -10.80 -3.40 17.09
N GLU A 289 -11.52 -4.21 16.32
CA GLU A 289 -12.54 -5.13 16.81
C GLU A 289 -12.12 -6.56 16.54
N VAL A 290 -12.69 -7.48 17.33
CA VAL A 290 -12.59 -8.91 17.10
C VAL A 290 -13.91 -9.34 16.50
N TYR A 291 -13.85 -10.13 15.44
CA TYR A 291 -15.03 -10.67 14.79
C TYR A 291 -15.06 -12.17 15.00
N ASP A 292 -16.19 -12.69 15.47
CA ASP A 292 -16.38 -14.12 15.65
C ASP A 292 -16.76 -14.80 14.32
N ARG A 293 -17.25 -13.99 13.37
CA ARG A 293 -17.82 -14.48 12.13
C ARG A 293 -17.34 -13.69 10.93
N TYR A 294 -16.86 -14.40 9.92
CA TYR A 294 -16.40 -13.85 8.65
C TYR A 294 -17.26 -14.39 7.51
N ILE A 295 -17.67 -13.53 6.59
CA ILE A 295 -18.42 -13.91 5.39
C ILE A 295 -17.61 -13.49 4.16
N ASP A 296 -17.09 -14.45 3.43
CA ASP A 296 -16.28 -14.26 2.23
C ASP A 296 -17.15 -14.22 0.98
N LEU A 297 -17.16 -13.07 0.31
CA LEU A 297 -18.02 -12.80 -0.84
C LEU A 297 -17.50 -13.38 -2.16
N ARG A 298 -16.27 -13.89 -2.20
CA ARG A 298 -15.58 -14.21 -3.46
C ARG A 298 -16.20 -15.36 -4.26
N ASP A 299 -16.94 -16.24 -3.59
CA ASP A 299 -17.58 -17.39 -4.23
C ASP A 299 -18.98 -17.10 -4.80
N ILE A 300 -19.52 -15.90 -4.57
CA ILE A 300 -20.82 -15.49 -5.14
C ILE A 300 -20.61 -15.12 -6.61
N PRO A 301 -21.14 -15.88 -7.58
CA PRO A 301 -20.87 -15.65 -9.00
C PRO A 301 -21.35 -14.29 -9.50
N GLU A 302 -22.48 -13.80 -9.00
CA GLU A 302 -23.06 -12.50 -9.36
C GLU A 302 -22.10 -11.35 -9.05
N LEU A 303 -21.35 -11.44 -7.95
CA LEU A 303 -20.38 -10.44 -7.52
C LEU A 303 -19.07 -10.46 -8.31
N ASN A 304 -18.83 -11.48 -9.13
CA ASN A 304 -17.65 -11.59 -9.99
C ASN A 304 -18.01 -11.57 -11.48
N SER A 305 -19.29 -11.42 -11.80
CA SER A 305 -19.78 -11.42 -13.17
C SER A 305 -19.40 -10.13 -13.90
N VAL A 306 -19.21 -10.24 -15.22
CA VAL A 306 -18.98 -9.11 -16.10
C VAL A 306 -19.92 -9.26 -17.27
N SER A 307 -20.81 -8.28 -17.45
CA SER A 307 -21.74 -8.19 -18.57
C SER A 307 -21.48 -6.91 -19.36
N LYS A 308 -21.78 -6.97 -20.66
CA LYS A 308 -21.56 -5.89 -21.61
C LYS A 308 -22.82 -5.73 -22.43
N ASP A 309 -23.24 -4.50 -22.64
CA ASP A 309 -24.38 -4.16 -23.48
C ASP A 309 -24.11 -2.85 -24.25
N SER A 310 -25.13 -2.35 -24.95
CA SER A 310 -25.03 -1.08 -25.69
C SER A 310 -24.82 0.14 -24.78
N GLU A 311 -25.18 0.04 -23.50
CA GLU A 311 -25.16 1.12 -22.55
C GLU A 311 -23.83 1.21 -21.81
N GLY A 312 -23.10 0.11 -21.64
CA GLY A 312 -21.90 0.09 -20.80
C GLY A 312 -21.29 -1.28 -20.54
N VAL A 313 -20.42 -1.27 -19.53
CA VAL A 313 -19.85 -2.47 -18.92
C VAL A 313 -20.38 -2.53 -17.49
N GLN A 314 -21.04 -3.62 -17.14
CA GLN A 314 -21.45 -3.92 -15.77
C GLN A 314 -20.47 -4.92 -15.15
N ILE A 315 -19.93 -4.55 -13.99
CA ILE A 315 -18.84 -5.25 -13.33
C ILE A 315 -19.28 -5.63 -11.91
N GLY A 316 -19.20 -6.90 -11.56
CA GLY A 316 -19.50 -7.40 -10.22
C GLY A 316 -18.59 -6.79 -9.14
N ALA A 317 -19.16 -6.52 -7.97
CA ALA A 317 -18.50 -5.77 -6.90
C ALA A 317 -17.28 -6.46 -6.27
N ALA A 318 -17.18 -7.78 -6.31
CA ALA A 318 -16.04 -8.55 -5.80
C ALA A 318 -14.89 -8.67 -6.82
N THR A 319 -15.05 -8.14 -8.04
CA THR A 319 -13.99 -8.12 -9.07
C THR A 319 -12.79 -7.32 -8.58
N SER A 320 -11.58 -7.88 -8.69
CA SER A 320 -10.34 -7.19 -8.28
C SER A 320 -10.05 -5.98 -9.17
N ILE A 321 -9.45 -4.93 -8.60
CA ILE A 321 -9.13 -3.70 -9.33
C ILE A 321 -8.21 -3.99 -10.52
N SER A 322 -7.23 -4.89 -10.36
CA SER A 322 -6.38 -5.32 -11.49
C SER A 322 -7.19 -5.92 -12.64
N ARG A 323 -8.21 -6.74 -12.32
CA ARG A 323 -9.07 -7.32 -13.34
C ARG A 323 -9.97 -6.27 -13.99
N VAL A 324 -10.46 -5.29 -13.23
CA VAL A 324 -11.23 -4.16 -13.76
C VAL A 324 -10.40 -3.33 -14.74
N ILE A 325 -9.13 -3.05 -14.43
CA ILE A 325 -8.20 -2.37 -15.35
C ILE A 325 -8.09 -3.14 -16.68
N GLU A 326 -7.91 -4.47 -16.63
CA GLU A 326 -7.82 -5.30 -17.84
C GLU A 326 -9.12 -5.30 -18.66
N ILE A 327 -10.28 -5.38 -18.00
CA ILE A 327 -11.59 -5.35 -18.65
C ILE A 327 -11.77 -4.02 -19.37
N LEU A 328 -11.58 -2.89 -18.68
CA LEU A 328 -11.77 -1.56 -19.25
C LEU A 328 -10.78 -1.27 -20.39
N ARG A 329 -9.51 -1.70 -20.28
CA ARG A 329 -8.56 -1.57 -21.38
C ARG A 329 -9.01 -2.33 -22.62
N ARG A 330 -9.42 -3.60 -22.45
CA ARG A 330 -9.89 -4.43 -23.57
C ARG A 330 -11.11 -3.83 -24.25
N GLU A 331 -12.10 -3.38 -23.48
CA GLU A 331 -13.28 -2.74 -24.04
C GLU A 331 -12.95 -1.40 -24.72
N GLY A 332 -12.00 -0.64 -24.16
CA GLY A 332 -11.51 0.58 -24.78
C GLY A 332 -10.90 0.33 -26.16
N ASP A 333 -10.14 -0.75 -26.31
CA ASP A 333 -9.54 -1.16 -27.59
C ASP A 333 -10.60 -1.70 -28.58
N ASP A 334 -11.52 -2.54 -28.12
CA ASP A 334 -12.56 -3.18 -28.94
C ASP A 334 -13.62 -2.17 -29.44
N CYS A 335 -14.11 -1.31 -28.55
CA CYS A 335 -15.15 -0.31 -28.84
C CYS A 335 -14.59 1.05 -29.26
N LYS A 336 -13.25 1.23 -29.25
CA LYS A 336 -12.57 2.53 -29.42
C LYS A 336 -13.06 3.60 -28.42
N ASP A 337 -13.51 3.17 -27.24
CA ASP A 337 -13.90 4.07 -26.16
C ASP A 337 -12.63 4.52 -25.39
N VAL A 338 -12.16 5.71 -25.75
CA VAL A 338 -10.96 6.31 -25.15
C VAL A 338 -11.14 6.57 -23.64
N ILE A 339 -12.39 6.67 -23.15
CA ILE A 339 -12.69 6.97 -21.75
C ILE A 339 -12.38 5.76 -20.87
N PHE A 340 -12.70 4.54 -21.30
CA PHE A 340 -12.32 3.33 -20.56
C PHE A 340 -10.81 3.19 -20.41
N GLY A 341 -10.05 3.49 -21.47
CA GLY A 341 -8.57 3.53 -21.41
C GLY A 341 -8.07 4.53 -20.36
N LYS A 342 -8.62 5.76 -20.34
CA LYS A 342 -8.24 6.78 -19.36
C LYS A 342 -8.62 6.44 -17.92
N ILE A 343 -9.77 5.80 -17.71
CA ILE A 343 -10.18 5.29 -16.39
C ILE A 343 -9.17 4.23 -15.93
N ALA A 344 -8.82 3.28 -16.80
CA ALA A 344 -7.85 2.24 -16.49
C ALA A 344 -6.45 2.81 -16.17
N ASP A 345 -5.96 3.77 -16.96
CA ASP A 345 -4.68 4.46 -16.72
C ASP A 345 -4.66 5.19 -15.37
N HIS A 346 -5.79 5.76 -14.94
CA HIS A 346 -5.88 6.39 -13.62
C HIS A 346 -5.91 5.33 -12.49
N MET A 347 -6.65 4.24 -12.68
CA MET A 347 -6.72 3.13 -11.71
C MET A 347 -5.36 2.49 -11.44
N GLU A 348 -4.44 2.47 -12.40
CA GLU A 348 -3.08 1.95 -12.20
C GLU A 348 -2.23 2.76 -11.22
N LYS A 349 -2.58 4.03 -11.03
CA LYS A 349 -1.93 4.92 -10.04
C LYS A 349 -2.44 4.65 -8.62
N VAL A 350 -3.51 3.85 -8.48
CA VAL A 350 -4.13 3.52 -7.19
C VAL A 350 -3.42 2.34 -6.55
N SER A 351 -2.77 2.59 -5.41
CA SER A 351 -2.02 1.58 -4.65
C SER A 351 -0.94 0.86 -5.50
N SER A 352 -0.47 -0.28 -5.01
CA SER A 352 0.49 -1.17 -5.69
C SER A 352 -0.22 -2.33 -6.39
N HIS A 353 0.40 -2.93 -7.40
CA HIS A 353 -0.22 -4.02 -8.18
C HIS A 353 -0.64 -5.21 -7.29
N TYR A 354 0.19 -5.61 -6.32
CA TYR A 354 -0.12 -6.72 -5.40
C TYR A 354 -1.21 -6.39 -4.37
N VAL A 355 -1.58 -5.11 -4.21
CA VAL A 355 -2.80 -4.72 -3.47
C VAL A 355 -4.00 -4.74 -4.41
N ARG A 356 -3.86 -4.21 -5.64
CA ARG A 356 -4.93 -4.22 -6.65
C ARG A 356 -5.38 -5.63 -7.07
N ASN A 357 -4.49 -6.62 -6.97
CA ASN A 357 -4.79 -8.01 -7.27
C ASN A 357 -5.80 -8.64 -6.30
N THR A 358 -5.95 -8.09 -5.09
CA THR A 358 -6.93 -8.58 -4.10
C THR A 358 -7.98 -7.53 -3.74
N ALA A 359 -7.66 -6.24 -3.77
CA ALA A 359 -8.60 -5.16 -3.55
C ALA A 359 -9.72 -5.20 -4.61
N THR A 360 -10.97 -5.09 -4.17
CA THR A 360 -12.14 -5.21 -5.03
C THR A 360 -12.73 -3.84 -5.38
N LEU A 361 -13.36 -3.72 -6.55
CA LEU A 361 -14.06 -2.50 -6.97
C LEU A 361 -15.12 -2.06 -5.96
N GLY A 362 -15.96 -3.00 -5.51
CA GLY A 362 -17.03 -2.73 -4.56
C GLY A 362 -16.52 -2.33 -3.17
N GLY A 363 -15.53 -3.05 -2.65
CA GLY A 363 -14.89 -2.70 -1.38
C GLY A 363 -14.34 -1.27 -1.35
N ASN A 364 -13.77 -0.80 -2.47
CA ASN A 364 -13.30 0.59 -2.59
C ASN A 364 -14.44 1.62 -2.51
N LEU A 365 -15.57 1.38 -3.19
CA LEU A 365 -16.73 2.27 -3.17
C LEU A 365 -17.44 2.27 -1.81
N VAL A 366 -17.57 1.11 -1.16
CA VAL A 366 -18.12 1.01 0.19
C VAL A 366 -17.25 1.78 1.18
N MET A 367 -15.92 1.67 1.10
CA MET A 367 -15.02 2.49 1.92
C MET A 367 -15.19 3.99 1.65
N ALA A 368 -15.35 4.41 0.39
CA ALA A 368 -15.55 5.81 0.03
C ALA A 368 -16.84 6.37 0.64
N GLN A 369 -17.92 5.58 0.67
CA GLN A 369 -19.20 5.98 1.24
C GLN A 369 -19.20 5.97 2.77
N ARG A 370 -18.63 4.92 3.38
CA ARG A 370 -18.72 4.66 4.83
C ARG A 370 -17.62 5.33 5.64
N ASP A 371 -16.37 5.24 5.19
CA ASP A 371 -15.18 5.46 6.03
C ASP A 371 -14.45 6.79 5.72
N GLU A 372 -15.11 7.72 5.00
CA GLU A 372 -14.51 8.94 4.44
C GLU A 372 -13.24 8.69 3.61
N PHE A 373 -13.18 7.55 2.92
CA PHE A 373 -11.99 7.14 2.19
C PHE A 373 -11.76 8.03 0.95
N PRO A 374 -10.57 8.66 0.79
CA PRO A 374 -10.25 9.56 -0.32
C PRO A 374 -9.99 8.77 -1.61
N SER A 375 -11.02 8.15 -2.18
CA SER A 375 -10.92 7.24 -3.32
C SER A 375 -10.71 7.96 -4.65
N ASP A 376 -9.62 7.65 -5.35
CA ASP A 376 -9.44 8.00 -6.77
C ASP A 376 -10.48 7.32 -7.68
N ILE A 377 -10.86 6.07 -7.36
CA ILE A 377 -11.80 5.27 -8.17
C ILE A 377 -13.22 5.86 -8.10
N ALA A 378 -13.68 6.25 -6.91
CA ALA A 378 -14.99 6.89 -6.77
C ALA A 378 -15.05 8.17 -7.59
N THR A 379 -13.99 8.99 -7.58
CA THR A 379 -13.92 10.25 -8.34
C THR A 379 -14.03 10.03 -9.85
N ILE A 380 -13.24 9.12 -10.42
CA ILE A 380 -13.26 8.88 -11.88
C ILE A 380 -14.58 8.28 -12.34
N LEU A 381 -15.18 7.37 -11.55
CA LEU A 381 -16.47 6.76 -11.88
C LEU A 381 -17.63 7.75 -11.74
N LEU A 382 -17.53 8.70 -10.79
CA LEU A 382 -18.52 9.76 -10.57
C LEU A 382 -18.55 10.75 -11.75
N ALA A 383 -17.38 11.07 -12.30
CA ALA A 383 -17.29 11.88 -13.52
C ALA A 383 -17.85 11.17 -14.75
N ALA A 384 -17.56 9.86 -14.87
CA ALA A 384 -18.07 9.01 -15.95
C ALA A 384 -19.60 8.80 -15.90
N GLY A 385 -20.25 9.15 -14.79
CA GLY A 385 -21.71 8.97 -14.63
C GLY A 385 -22.10 7.53 -14.35
N SER A 386 -21.23 6.78 -13.65
CA SER A 386 -21.48 5.38 -13.30
C SER A 386 -22.68 5.22 -12.36
N SER A 387 -23.28 4.04 -12.37
CA SER A 387 -24.35 3.63 -11.46
C SER A 387 -23.98 2.35 -10.70
N VAL A 388 -24.68 2.08 -9.61
CA VAL A 388 -24.48 0.89 -8.78
C VAL A 388 -25.79 0.17 -8.54
N CYS A 389 -25.71 -1.16 -8.47
CA CYS A 389 -26.81 -2.02 -8.06
C CYS A 389 -26.55 -2.51 -6.63
N ILE A 390 -27.42 -2.15 -5.70
CA ILE A 390 -27.38 -2.64 -4.32
C ILE A 390 -28.54 -3.60 -4.07
N GLN A 391 -28.30 -4.56 -3.20
CA GLN A 391 -29.31 -5.46 -2.66
C GLN A 391 -29.49 -5.15 -1.17
N VAL A 392 -30.74 -5.08 -0.77
CA VAL A 392 -31.17 -5.13 0.63
C VAL A 392 -32.13 -6.32 0.79
N SER A 393 -32.50 -6.68 2.02
CA SER A 393 -33.43 -7.78 2.27
C SER A 393 -34.79 -7.62 1.56
N SER A 394 -35.22 -6.37 1.28
CA SER A 394 -36.48 -6.05 0.60
C SER A 394 -36.41 -6.07 -0.93
N GLY A 395 -35.23 -6.07 -1.55
CA GLY A 395 -35.09 -6.08 -3.00
C GLY A 395 -33.79 -5.48 -3.54
N LYS A 396 -33.71 -5.39 -4.87
CA LYS A 396 -32.63 -4.73 -5.62
C LYS A 396 -32.99 -3.27 -5.87
N LEU A 397 -31.99 -2.40 -5.78
CA LEU A 397 -32.10 -0.99 -6.09
C LEU A 397 -30.92 -0.57 -6.97
N ASN A 398 -31.23 0.09 -8.09
CA ASN A 398 -30.22 0.73 -8.94
C ASN A 398 -30.24 2.22 -8.66
N VAL A 399 -29.09 2.78 -8.30
CA VAL A 399 -28.89 4.21 -8.03
C VAL A 399 -27.68 4.71 -8.79
N THR A 400 -27.65 6.01 -9.08
CA THR A 400 -26.42 6.65 -9.57
C THR A 400 -25.33 6.58 -8.51
N LEU A 401 -24.07 6.63 -8.92
CA LEU A 401 -22.96 6.65 -7.96
C LEU A 401 -23.03 7.87 -7.03
N ASP A 402 -23.54 9.00 -7.51
CA ASP A 402 -23.71 10.21 -6.72
C ASP A 402 -24.74 10.01 -5.59
N GLU A 403 -25.89 9.41 -5.92
CA GLU A 403 -26.90 9.04 -4.91
C GLU A 403 -26.34 8.02 -3.91
N PHE A 404 -25.61 7.00 -4.37
CA PHE A 404 -25.01 5.98 -3.51
C PHE A 404 -24.07 6.58 -2.46
N LEU A 405 -23.23 7.55 -2.85
CA LEU A 405 -22.28 8.20 -1.95
C LEU A 405 -22.98 9.04 -0.87
N GLU A 406 -24.13 9.64 -1.18
CA GLU A 406 -24.95 10.44 -0.25
C GLU A 406 -25.86 9.59 0.65
N MET A 407 -26.10 8.33 0.30
CA MET A 407 -26.91 7.42 1.12
C MET A 407 -26.30 7.20 2.52
N PRO A 408 -27.12 6.79 3.51
CA PRO A 408 -26.61 6.31 4.79
C PRO A 408 -25.56 5.21 4.59
N PRO A 409 -24.52 5.14 5.45
CA PRO A 409 -23.45 4.18 5.29
C PRO A 409 -23.95 2.74 5.21
N CYS A 410 -23.47 1.98 4.22
CA CYS A 410 -23.81 0.57 4.07
C CYS A 410 -23.27 -0.24 5.26
N ASP A 411 -24.17 -0.98 5.89
CA ASP A 411 -23.84 -2.03 6.86
C ASP A 411 -23.76 -3.41 6.16
N TYR A 412 -23.50 -4.46 6.94
CA TYR A 412 -23.46 -5.83 6.40
C TYR A 412 -24.82 -6.32 5.85
N LYS A 413 -25.93 -5.61 6.06
CA LYS A 413 -27.25 -5.97 5.50
C LYS A 413 -27.44 -5.42 4.09
N THR A 414 -26.63 -4.47 3.67
CA THR A 414 -26.67 -3.88 2.33
C THR A 414 -25.50 -4.40 1.50
N LEU A 415 -25.78 -5.18 0.47
CA LEU A 415 -24.76 -5.78 -0.40
C LEU A 415 -24.66 -4.99 -1.72
N LEU A 416 -23.49 -4.45 -2.03
CA LEU A 416 -23.20 -3.90 -3.34
C LEU A 416 -22.98 -5.05 -4.33
N LEU A 417 -23.85 -5.17 -5.34
CA LEU A 417 -23.83 -6.28 -6.30
C LEU A 417 -22.91 -6.00 -7.50
N SER A 418 -23.11 -4.86 -8.15
CA SER A 418 -22.41 -4.51 -9.39
C SER A 418 -22.29 -3.01 -9.59
N ILE A 419 -21.33 -2.62 -10.42
CA ILE A 419 -21.04 -1.25 -10.82
C ILE A 419 -21.16 -1.19 -12.35
N SER A 420 -21.98 -0.30 -12.87
CA SER A 420 -22.17 -0.09 -14.30
C SER A 420 -21.43 1.17 -14.73
N VAL A 421 -20.46 1.00 -15.64
CA VAL A 421 -19.69 2.09 -16.25
C VAL A 421 -20.23 2.30 -17.67
N PRO A 422 -20.83 3.47 -17.98
CA PRO A 422 -21.49 3.68 -19.26
C PRO A 422 -20.49 3.84 -20.40
N HIS A 423 -20.86 3.38 -21.60
CA HIS A 423 -20.21 3.77 -22.84
C HIS A 423 -20.42 5.27 -23.04
N CYS A 424 -19.33 5.97 -23.30
CA CYS A 424 -19.39 7.40 -23.54
C CYS A 424 -19.17 7.64 -25.03
N THR A 425 -20.17 7.30 -25.86
CA THR A 425 -20.16 7.54 -27.31
C THR A 425 -21.03 8.75 -27.68
N PRO A 426 -20.73 9.45 -28.79
CA PRO A 426 -21.52 10.61 -29.23
C PRO A 426 -23.00 10.31 -29.51
N ASP A 427 -23.34 9.07 -29.89
CA ASP A 427 -24.69 8.67 -30.31
C ASP A 427 -25.61 8.21 -29.14
N ASN A 428 -25.07 7.90 -27.95
CA ASN A 428 -25.83 7.24 -26.87
C ASN A 428 -26.53 8.19 -25.86
N VAL A 429 -26.54 9.52 -26.09
CA VAL A 429 -27.16 10.49 -25.15
C VAL A 429 -28.48 11.08 -25.67
N SER A 430 -29.08 10.47 -26.70
CA SER A 430 -30.35 10.92 -27.29
C SER A 430 -31.49 9.90 -27.11
N SER A 431 -31.82 9.54 -25.87
CA SER A 431 -33.01 8.74 -25.58
C SER A 431 -33.86 9.30 -24.43
N SER A 432 -33.90 10.63 -24.26
CA SER A 432 -35.00 11.28 -23.52
C SER A 432 -35.15 12.79 -23.82
N ALA A 433 -35.33 13.17 -25.08
CA ALA A 433 -36.08 14.36 -25.50
C ALA A 433 -36.03 14.47 -27.04
N GLY A 434 -37.19 14.39 -27.68
CA GLY A 434 -37.30 14.47 -29.13
C GLY A 434 -37.01 15.87 -29.65
N ALA A 435 -36.07 15.96 -30.59
CA ALA A 435 -36.04 17.00 -31.63
C ALA A 435 -35.19 16.47 -32.80
N VAL A 436 -35.84 15.84 -33.78
CA VAL A 436 -35.22 15.60 -35.10
C VAL A 436 -35.48 16.87 -35.91
N ASN A 437 -34.44 17.66 -36.17
CA ASN A 437 -34.52 18.73 -37.17
C ASN A 437 -34.43 18.13 -38.58
N MET A 438 -35.35 18.53 -39.45
CA MET A 438 -35.53 18.11 -40.85
C MET A 438 -34.54 18.78 -41.82
N THR A 439 -33.26 18.87 -41.45
CA THR A 439 -32.17 19.31 -42.32
C THR A 439 -30.95 18.47 -41.98
N GLY A 440 -30.54 17.58 -42.87
CA GLY A 440 -29.55 16.52 -42.63
C GLY A 440 -28.10 16.98 -42.41
N ASP A 441 -27.86 18.01 -41.61
CA ASP A 441 -26.55 18.39 -41.09
C ASP A 441 -26.42 17.91 -39.63
N LYS A 442 -25.52 16.95 -39.39
CA LYS A 442 -25.16 16.53 -38.03
C LYS A 442 -24.26 17.61 -37.42
N THR A 443 -24.73 18.30 -36.39
CA THR A 443 -23.85 19.08 -35.51
C THR A 443 -22.76 18.15 -34.95
N GLU A 444 -21.49 18.40 -35.33
CA GLU A 444 -20.35 17.59 -34.90
C GLU A 444 -20.10 17.82 -33.39
N SER A 445 -20.59 16.90 -32.55
CA SER A 445 -20.30 16.88 -31.11
C SER A 445 -19.03 16.07 -30.80
N SER A 446 -18.21 16.57 -29.88
CA SER A 446 -16.97 15.92 -29.43
C SER A 446 -17.02 15.65 -27.93
N LEU A 447 -16.45 14.52 -27.52
CA LEU A 447 -16.38 14.11 -26.12
C LEU A 447 -14.96 14.27 -25.59
N LEU A 448 -14.85 14.81 -24.38
CA LEU A 448 -13.60 14.96 -23.67
C LEU A 448 -13.73 14.40 -22.25
N PHE A 449 -12.76 13.58 -21.85
CA PHE A 449 -12.63 13.09 -20.49
C PHE A 449 -11.19 13.25 -20.05
N GLU A 450 -10.93 13.96 -18.96
CA GLU A 450 -9.59 14.11 -18.40
C GLU A 450 -9.56 13.80 -16.92
N THR A 451 -8.47 13.22 -16.46
CA THR A 451 -8.26 12.92 -15.04
C THR A 451 -6.98 13.59 -14.53
N TYR A 452 -7.02 14.07 -13.30
CA TYR A 452 -5.94 14.80 -12.65
C TYR A 452 -5.69 14.24 -11.26
N ARG A 453 -4.43 14.25 -10.84
CA ARG A 453 -4.04 13.72 -9.53
C ARG A 453 -2.79 14.43 -9.02
N ALA A 454 -2.90 15.06 -7.86
CA ALA A 454 -1.75 15.57 -7.10
C ALA A 454 -1.56 14.71 -5.86
N ALA A 455 -0.36 14.16 -5.67
CA ALA A 455 0.00 13.33 -4.53
C ALA A 455 1.47 13.54 -4.18
N LEU A 456 1.88 13.17 -2.97
CA LEU A 456 3.29 13.15 -2.56
C LEU A 456 4.17 12.32 -3.51
N ARG A 457 3.59 11.25 -4.09
CA ARG A 457 4.23 10.41 -5.11
C ARG A 457 3.33 10.34 -6.36
N PRO A 458 3.73 10.95 -7.48
CA PRO A 458 2.87 11.07 -8.65
C PRO A 458 2.61 9.73 -9.36
N LEU A 459 3.59 8.81 -9.32
CA LEU A 459 3.52 7.50 -9.97
C LEU A 459 2.70 6.43 -9.21
N GLY A 460 2.05 6.80 -8.09
CA GLY A 460 1.14 5.93 -7.35
C GLY A 460 1.61 5.57 -5.94
N ASN A 461 0.97 4.55 -5.34
CA ASN A 461 1.21 4.09 -3.98
C ASN A 461 1.26 5.24 -2.94
N ALA A 462 0.37 6.22 -3.05
CA ALA A 462 0.23 7.34 -2.12
C ALA A 462 -1.20 7.84 -2.14
N VAL A 463 -1.69 8.41 -1.04
CA VAL A 463 -2.99 9.10 -1.04
C VAL A 463 -2.87 10.45 -1.76
N ALA A 464 -3.88 10.83 -2.53
CA ALA A 464 -3.91 12.11 -3.23
C ALA A 464 -4.18 13.28 -2.26
N TYR A 465 -3.53 14.42 -2.51
CA TYR A 465 -3.96 15.71 -1.97
C TYR A 465 -5.27 16.17 -2.62
N LEU A 466 -5.42 15.90 -3.91
CA LEU A 466 -6.63 16.12 -4.69
C LEU A 466 -6.56 15.22 -5.93
N ASN A 467 -7.68 14.59 -6.26
CA ASN A 467 -7.89 13.99 -7.57
C ASN A 467 -9.17 14.56 -8.20
N CYS A 468 -9.17 14.66 -9.52
CA CYS A 468 -10.30 15.17 -10.28
C CYS A 468 -10.53 14.30 -11.51
N ALA A 469 -11.77 14.26 -11.97
CA ALA A 469 -12.11 13.71 -13.26
C ALA A 469 -13.21 14.57 -13.88
N PHE A 470 -12.98 15.00 -15.12
CA PHE A 470 -13.83 15.95 -15.82
C PHE A 470 -14.28 15.35 -17.14
N PHE A 471 -15.59 15.28 -17.34
CA PHE A 471 -16.23 14.87 -18.58
C PHE A 471 -16.91 16.09 -19.21
N ALA A 472 -16.72 16.32 -20.50
CA ALA A 472 -17.40 17.35 -21.26
C ALA A 472 -17.89 16.80 -22.61
N GLN A 473 -19.10 17.20 -22.99
CA GLN A 473 -19.60 17.11 -24.35
C GLN A 473 -19.60 18.52 -24.95
N ILE A 474 -18.96 18.67 -26.10
CA ILE A 474 -18.66 19.97 -26.70
C ILE A 474 -19.24 20.00 -28.11
N SER A 475 -19.93 21.08 -28.45
CA SER A 475 -20.31 21.41 -29.83
C SER A 475 -19.73 22.74 -30.26
N SER A 476 -19.65 22.93 -31.58
CA SER A 476 -19.20 24.19 -32.17
C SER A 476 -20.41 25.06 -32.50
N ASP A 477 -20.37 26.32 -32.06
CA ASP A 477 -21.31 27.33 -32.54
C ASP A 477 -20.87 27.80 -33.94
N GLU A 478 -21.66 27.47 -34.96
CA GLU A 478 -21.38 27.82 -36.35
C GLU A 478 -21.32 29.33 -36.61
N SER A 479 -21.97 30.14 -35.77
CA SER A 479 -22.04 31.59 -35.94
C SER A 479 -20.85 32.35 -35.36
N SER A 480 -20.25 31.86 -34.27
CA SER A 480 -19.16 32.54 -33.55
C SER A 480 -17.83 31.78 -33.58
N GLY A 481 -17.82 30.51 -34.02
CA GLY A 481 -16.67 29.60 -33.94
C GLY A 481 -16.28 29.25 -32.49
N SER A 482 -17.13 29.58 -31.51
CA SER A 482 -16.86 29.31 -30.10
C SER A 482 -17.31 27.89 -29.74
N LEU A 483 -16.55 27.24 -28.87
CA LEU A 483 -16.93 25.95 -28.29
C LEU A 483 -17.96 26.15 -27.19
N ILE A 484 -19.06 25.38 -27.25
CA ILE A 484 -20.13 25.35 -26.27
C ILE A 484 -20.11 24.00 -25.55
N LEU A 485 -20.24 24.04 -24.22
CA LEU A 485 -20.39 22.84 -23.38
C LEU A 485 -21.86 22.43 -23.31
N GLU A 486 -22.22 21.29 -23.90
CA GLU A 486 -23.57 20.71 -23.87
C GLU A 486 -23.82 19.95 -22.56
N LYS A 487 -22.81 19.21 -22.10
CA LYS A 487 -22.84 18.43 -20.87
C LYS A 487 -21.50 18.55 -20.18
N LEU A 488 -21.52 18.71 -18.86
CA LEU A 488 -20.31 18.82 -18.06
C LEU A 488 -20.48 18.07 -16.74
N ASN A 489 -19.54 17.18 -16.44
CA ASN A 489 -19.40 16.54 -15.14
C ASN A 489 -18.03 16.86 -14.56
N LEU A 490 -17.99 17.57 -13.45
CA LEU A 490 -16.76 17.91 -12.73
C LEU A 490 -16.73 17.18 -11.39
N ALA A 491 -16.01 16.06 -11.30
CA ALA A 491 -15.82 15.35 -10.04
C ALA A 491 -14.53 15.77 -9.35
N PHE A 492 -14.61 15.98 -8.03
CA PHE A 492 -13.49 16.32 -7.15
C PHE A 492 -13.47 15.33 -5.98
N GLY A 493 -12.34 14.67 -5.76
CA GLY A 493 -12.14 13.76 -4.64
C GLY A 493 -10.86 14.04 -3.88
N ALA A 494 -10.74 13.45 -2.69
CA ALA A 494 -9.70 13.78 -1.72
C ALA A 494 -9.60 15.29 -1.41
N PHE A 495 -10.65 16.10 -1.63
CA PHE A 495 -10.59 17.55 -1.44
C PHE A 495 -10.67 17.98 0.05
N GLY A 496 -10.85 17.04 0.97
CA GLY A 496 -11.24 17.32 2.36
C GLY A 496 -12.76 17.30 2.57
N THR A 497 -13.50 16.70 1.64
CA THR A 497 -14.92 16.38 1.74
C THR A 497 -15.11 14.94 2.24
N ARG A 498 -16.35 14.56 2.60
CA ARG A 498 -16.67 13.22 3.09
C ARG A 498 -16.34 12.14 2.06
N HIS A 499 -16.71 12.37 0.80
CA HIS A 499 -16.40 11.51 -0.36
C HIS A 499 -16.16 12.40 -1.58
N ALA A 500 -15.98 11.80 -2.76
CA ALA A 500 -15.94 12.54 -4.01
C ALA A 500 -17.27 13.27 -4.26
N ILE A 501 -17.22 14.49 -4.78
CA ILE A 501 -18.40 15.34 -5.02
C ILE A 501 -18.37 15.97 -6.41
N ARG A 502 -19.55 16.39 -6.88
CA ARG A 502 -19.74 17.11 -8.14
C ARG A 502 -19.68 18.62 -7.95
N GLY A 503 -18.95 19.31 -8.83
CA GLY A 503 -18.89 20.78 -8.92
C GLY A 503 -20.14 21.39 -9.56
N ARG A 504 -21.34 21.04 -9.06
CA ARG A 504 -22.63 21.32 -9.72
C ARG A 504 -22.88 22.80 -10.00
N ASP A 505 -22.44 23.69 -9.13
CA ASP A 505 -22.62 25.14 -9.33
C ASP A 505 -21.78 25.65 -10.51
N VAL A 506 -20.57 25.11 -10.68
CA VAL A 506 -19.68 25.41 -11.81
C VAL A 506 -20.24 24.78 -13.09
N GLU A 507 -20.75 23.55 -13.01
CA GLU A 507 -21.42 22.88 -14.13
C GLU A 507 -22.61 23.69 -14.64
N LYS A 508 -23.52 24.08 -13.76
CA LYS A 508 -24.68 24.94 -14.09
C LYS A 508 -24.27 26.28 -14.67
N TYR A 509 -23.16 26.84 -14.20
CA TYR A 509 -22.65 28.12 -14.69
C TYR A 509 -22.09 28.00 -16.12
N LEU A 510 -21.42 26.90 -16.46
CA LEU A 510 -20.68 26.72 -17.70
C LEU A 510 -21.51 26.13 -18.85
N VAL A 511 -22.46 25.24 -18.57
CA VAL A 511 -23.27 24.58 -19.60
C VAL A 511 -24.04 25.62 -20.42
N GLY A 512 -23.97 25.50 -21.74
CA GLY A 512 -24.61 26.41 -22.70
C GLY A 512 -23.90 27.74 -22.91
N LYS A 513 -22.77 28.02 -22.26
CA LYS A 513 -21.97 29.25 -22.50
C LYS A 513 -20.79 29.00 -23.43
N PRO A 514 -20.43 29.98 -24.28
CA PRO A 514 -19.18 29.93 -25.02
C PRO A 514 -17.99 30.05 -24.06
N ILE A 515 -16.99 29.19 -24.20
CA ILE A 515 -15.82 29.20 -23.32
C ILE A 515 -14.88 30.33 -23.72
N SER A 516 -14.86 31.39 -22.90
CA SER A 516 -13.95 32.53 -23.03
C SER A 516 -13.10 32.71 -21.77
N ALA A 517 -12.05 33.53 -21.84
CA ALA A 517 -11.21 33.82 -20.69
C ALA A 517 -11.98 34.44 -19.51
N SER A 518 -12.99 35.28 -19.78
CA SER A 518 -13.82 35.88 -18.73
C SER A 518 -14.77 34.87 -18.09
N VAL A 519 -15.37 33.98 -18.89
CA VAL A 519 -16.22 32.88 -18.39
C VAL A 519 -15.40 31.91 -17.54
N LEU A 520 -14.17 31.60 -17.95
CA LEU A 520 -13.27 30.74 -17.18
C LEU A 520 -12.86 31.37 -15.85
N LEU A 521 -12.54 32.66 -15.83
CA LEU A 521 -12.22 33.37 -14.58
C LEU A 521 -13.39 33.35 -13.59
N GLU A 522 -14.61 33.58 -14.08
CA GLU A 522 -15.81 33.52 -13.24
C GLU A 522 -16.09 32.09 -12.76
N ALA A 523 -15.92 31.07 -13.61
CA ALA A 523 -16.05 29.68 -13.23
C ALA A 523 -15.07 29.29 -12.11
N CYS A 524 -13.82 29.77 -12.17
CA CYS A 524 -12.84 29.61 -11.10
C CYS A 524 -13.27 30.32 -9.81
N THR A 525 -13.93 31.47 -9.90
CA THR A 525 -14.48 32.19 -8.74
C THR A 525 -15.65 31.44 -8.12
N VAL A 526 -16.55 30.88 -8.93
CA VAL A 526 -17.66 30.02 -8.48
C VAL A 526 -17.11 28.76 -7.82
N LEU A 527 -16.08 28.12 -8.38
CA LEU A 527 -15.45 26.93 -7.82
C LEU A 527 -14.92 27.18 -6.40
N LYS A 528 -14.18 28.28 -6.21
CA LYS A 528 -13.62 28.64 -4.89
C LYS A 528 -14.68 28.86 -3.81
N LYS A 529 -15.91 29.22 -4.20
CA LYS A 529 -17.03 29.44 -3.27
C LYS A 529 -17.84 28.16 -3.03
N SER A 530 -17.94 27.28 -4.02
CA SER A 530 -18.81 26.09 -3.98
C SER A 530 -18.14 24.85 -3.41
N ILE A 531 -16.81 24.68 -3.59
CA ILE A 531 -16.07 23.52 -3.09
C ILE A 531 -15.07 23.99 -2.04
N VAL A 532 -15.41 23.75 -0.77
CA VAL A 532 -14.61 24.16 0.39
C VAL A 532 -14.24 22.93 1.22
N PRO A 533 -12.95 22.72 1.56
CA PRO A 533 -12.55 21.61 2.42
C PRO A 533 -13.19 21.73 3.81
N LYS A 534 -13.53 20.60 4.45
CA LYS A 534 -13.95 20.59 5.86
C LYS A 534 -12.90 21.24 6.74
N GLU A 535 -13.33 21.89 7.82
CA GLU A 535 -12.44 22.45 8.84
C GLU A 535 -11.49 21.35 9.37
N GLY A 536 -10.22 21.72 9.60
CA GLY A 536 -9.18 20.76 10.00
C GLY A 536 -8.52 19.98 8.84
N THR A 537 -8.98 20.13 7.59
CA THR A 537 -8.32 19.50 6.43
C THR A 537 -6.87 19.98 6.27
N THR A 538 -5.92 19.04 6.20
CA THR A 538 -4.51 19.34 5.96
C THR A 538 -4.29 19.92 4.56
N HIS A 539 -3.45 20.95 4.46
CA HIS A 539 -3.11 21.64 3.21
C HIS A 539 -4.33 22.23 2.45
N SER A 540 -5.37 22.68 3.15
CA SER A 540 -6.61 23.21 2.54
C SER A 540 -6.37 24.24 1.43
N ALA A 541 -5.52 25.25 1.67
CA ALA A 541 -5.18 26.26 0.67
C ALA A 541 -4.54 25.68 -0.60
N TYR A 542 -3.66 24.68 -0.45
CA TYR A 542 -3.04 24.00 -1.59
C TYR A 542 -4.06 23.17 -2.37
N ARG A 543 -4.96 22.45 -1.69
CA ARG A 543 -6.05 21.69 -2.34
C ARG A 543 -6.98 22.60 -3.13
N SER A 544 -7.40 23.74 -2.56
CA SER A 544 -8.23 24.73 -3.26
C SER A 544 -7.55 25.31 -4.49
N SER A 545 -6.25 25.62 -4.40
CA SER A 545 -5.46 26.08 -5.54
C SER A 545 -5.33 25.00 -6.63
N LEU A 546 -5.14 23.74 -6.26
CA LEU A 546 -5.09 22.62 -7.20
C LEU A 546 -6.41 22.43 -7.95
N ALA A 547 -7.55 22.54 -7.27
CA ALA A 547 -8.86 22.39 -7.92
C ALA A 547 -9.07 23.44 -9.02
N VAL A 548 -8.67 24.68 -8.74
CA VAL A 548 -8.68 25.78 -9.73
C VAL A 548 -7.70 25.51 -10.87
N ALA A 549 -6.47 25.05 -10.55
CA ALA A 549 -5.46 24.75 -11.55
C ALA A 549 -5.90 23.62 -12.50
N PHE A 550 -6.52 22.56 -11.98
CA PHE A 550 -7.05 21.46 -12.79
C PHE A 550 -8.23 21.91 -13.65
N LEU A 551 -9.18 22.67 -13.10
CA LEU A 551 -10.30 23.22 -13.89
C LEU A 551 -9.79 24.12 -15.02
N PHE A 552 -8.83 24.99 -14.70
CA PHE A 552 -8.20 25.87 -15.68
C PHE A 552 -7.48 25.08 -16.76
N THR A 553 -6.69 24.07 -16.39
CA THR A 553 -5.96 23.20 -17.34
C THR A 553 -6.91 22.50 -18.31
N PHE A 554 -8.08 22.08 -17.82
CA PHE A 554 -9.09 21.41 -18.64
C PHE A 554 -9.78 22.34 -19.64
N LEU A 555 -10.17 23.55 -19.22
CA LEU A 555 -10.99 24.46 -20.02
C LEU A 555 -10.18 25.48 -20.83
N TYR A 556 -8.99 25.87 -20.39
CA TYR A 556 -8.17 26.88 -21.04
C TYR A 556 -7.87 26.58 -22.52
N PRO A 557 -7.53 25.34 -22.92
CA PRO A 557 -7.33 25.01 -24.33
C PRO A 557 -8.54 25.35 -25.21
N MET A 558 -9.77 25.27 -24.66
CA MET A 558 -11.01 25.55 -25.37
C MET A 558 -11.26 27.05 -25.59
N THR A 559 -10.53 27.94 -24.91
CA THR A 559 -10.66 29.40 -25.07
C THR A 559 -9.98 29.96 -26.32
N LYS A 560 -9.15 29.15 -27.02
CA LYS A 560 -8.37 29.57 -28.18
C LYS A 560 -9.16 29.36 -29.48
N ARG A 561 -9.32 30.44 -30.27
CA ARG A 561 -10.16 30.50 -31.50
C ARG A 561 -9.75 29.56 -32.66
N ASN A 562 -8.56 28.95 -32.64
CA ASN A 562 -8.05 28.09 -33.73
C ASN A 562 -8.17 26.59 -33.44
N VAL A 563 -9.01 26.21 -32.49
CA VAL A 563 -9.26 24.80 -32.19
C VAL A 563 -10.33 24.23 -33.13
N LYS A 564 -9.91 23.61 -34.25
CA LYS A 564 -10.83 22.75 -35.04
C LYS A 564 -11.08 21.44 -34.27
N PRO A 565 -12.34 20.97 -34.13
CA PRO A 565 -12.61 19.63 -33.62
C PRO A 565 -11.91 18.61 -34.52
N ALA A 566 -10.99 17.83 -33.96
CA ALA A 566 -10.24 16.86 -34.73
C ALA A 566 -11.12 15.65 -35.05
N ARG A 567 -11.32 15.36 -36.35
CA ARG A 567 -11.78 14.04 -36.80
C ARG A 567 -10.77 12.99 -36.33
N SER A 568 -11.17 12.16 -35.37
CA SER A 568 -10.39 11.05 -34.77
C SER A 568 -8.96 11.43 -34.36
N ALA A 569 -8.75 11.73 -33.07
CA ALA A 569 -7.43 12.08 -32.57
C ALA A 569 -6.65 10.82 -32.12
N ARG A 570 -5.61 10.44 -32.89
CA ARG A 570 -4.41 9.78 -32.34
C ARG A 570 -3.59 10.86 -31.62
N LEU A 571 -3.18 10.64 -30.37
CA LEU A 571 -2.40 11.62 -29.61
C LEU A 571 -1.26 10.96 -28.82
N ASN A 572 -0.04 11.32 -29.22
CA ASN A 572 1.24 11.08 -28.55
C ASN A 572 1.67 12.35 -27.82
N GLY A 573 2.53 12.24 -26.80
CA GLY A 573 2.93 13.43 -26.07
C GLY A 573 4.29 13.54 -25.36
N HIS A 574 4.93 14.71 -25.43
CA HIS A 574 5.82 15.26 -24.41
C HIS A 574 5.88 16.81 -24.44
N ALA A 575 6.15 17.44 -23.29
CA ALA A 575 6.71 18.79 -23.17
C ALA A 575 7.89 18.72 -22.19
N ALA A 576 9.11 18.75 -22.74
CA ALA A 576 10.32 18.98 -21.96
C ALA A 576 10.47 20.49 -21.75
N SER A 577 10.74 20.90 -20.52
CA SER A 577 11.20 22.24 -20.18
C SER A 577 12.69 22.34 -20.54
N ASP A 578 12.99 22.66 -21.80
CA ASP A 578 14.31 23.16 -22.18
C ASP A 578 14.26 24.69 -22.29
N THR A 579 14.37 25.37 -21.15
CA THR A 579 14.79 26.77 -21.14
C THR A 579 15.81 26.97 -20.04
N ASN A 580 17.09 26.79 -20.41
CA ASN A 580 18.18 27.49 -19.76
C ASN A 580 17.87 28.99 -19.79
N GLY A 581 17.99 29.64 -18.63
CA GLY A 581 17.75 31.07 -18.48
C GLY A 581 18.63 31.90 -19.41
N ASN A 582 18.00 32.61 -20.34
CA ASN A 582 18.60 33.77 -20.98
C ASN A 582 17.55 34.90 -21.07
N PRO A 583 17.70 36.03 -20.35
CA PRO A 583 16.66 37.06 -20.22
C PRO A 583 16.46 37.99 -21.43
N ASN A 584 17.17 37.79 -22.55
CA ASN A 584 17.32 38.82 -23.59
C ASN A 584 16.80 38.45 -24.99
N CYS A 585 15.57 37.96 -25.13
CA CYS A 585 14.89 37.94 -26.44
C CYS A 585 13.42 38.39 -26.33
N PRO A 586 12.97 39.34 -27.17
CA PRO A 586 11.57 39.78 -27.18
C PRO A 586 10.67 38.71 -27.83
N PRO A 587 9.39 38.60 -27.43
CA PRO A 587 8.51 37.57 -27.95
C PRO A 587 8.02 37.94 -29.36
N SER A 588 8.52 37.25 -30.38
CA SER A 588 7.97 37.32 -31.75
C SER A 588 6.87 36.26 -31.95
N ALA A 589 5.70 36.78 -32.35
CA ALA A 589 4.57 36.23 -33.10
C ALA A 589 4.43 34.71 -33.40
N ASP A 590 3.17 34.29 -33.29
CA ASP A 590 2.50 33.18 -33.99
C ASP A 590 2.95 31.74 -33.68
N ILE A 591 2.31 31.15 -32.67
CA ILE A 591 2.31 29.69 -32.46
C ILE A 591 0.95 29.15 -32.92
N ASP A 592 0.95 28.38 -34.02
CA ASP A 592 -0.20 27.67 -34.57
C ASP A 592 -0.56 26.44 -33.71
N LEU A 593 -1.19 26.67 -32.56
CA LEU A 593 -1.62 25.62 -31.63
C LEU A 593 -2.89 24.94 -32.12
N SER A 594 -2.75 23.93 -32.99
CA SER A 594 -3.80 22.92 -33.15
C SER A 594 -3.93 22.11 -31.84
N LEU A 595 -5.12 21.58 -31.52
CA LEU A 595 -5.37 20.67 -30.36
C LEU A 595 -4.41 19.48 -30.24
N LYS A 596 -3.54 19.24 -31.24
CA LYS A 596 -2.46 18.25 -31.19
C LYS A 596 -1.29 18.68 -30.31
N GLU A 597 -0.99 19.97 -30.20
CA GLU A 597 0.22 20.44 -29.50
C GLU A 597 0.05 20.62 -27.99
N THR A 598 -1.15 20.98 -27.51
CA THR A 598 -1.45 21.10 -26.07
C THR A 598 -1.62 19.76 -25.35
N ASN A 599 -1.88 18.68 -26.09
CA ASN A 599 -2.20 17.35 -25.53
C ASN A 599 -1.03 16.37 -25.64
N SER A 600 0.15 16.90 -25.92
CA SER A 600 1.38 16.16 -26.05
C SER A 600 2.02 15.94 -24.66
N VAL A 601 1.43 15.13 -23.77
CA VAL A 601 2.18 14.43 -22.69
C VAL A 601 1.77 12.95 -22.63
N LYS A 602 2.70 12.04 -22.95
CA LYS A 602 2.59 10.57 -22.82
C LYS A 602 2.27 10.24 -21.37
N SER A 603 1.03 9.86 -21.08
CA SER A 603 0.59 9.43 -19.75
C SER A 603 0.18 7.95 -19.70
N GLY A 604 0.63 7.15 -20.67
CA GLY A 604 0.48 5.70 -20.62
C GLY A 604 1.56 5.08 -19.74
N LEU A 605 1.17 4.45 -18.63
CA LEU A 605 2.02 3.48 -17.91
C LEU A 605 2.41 2.27 -18.79
N HIS A 606 1.83 2.18 -20.00
CA HIS A 606 2.03 1.15 -21.00
C HIS A 606 2.93 1.53 -22.18
N ASN A 607 3.53 2.71 -22.20
CA ASN A 607 4.66 2.90 -23.11
C ASN A 607 5.88 2.13 -22.58
N ASN A 608 6.76 1.71 -23.48
CA ASN A 608 8.11 1.22 -23.18
C ASN A 608 9.01 2.32 -22.57
N ASP A 609 8.44 3.38 -21.99
CA ASP A 609 9.18 4.47 -21.36
C ASP A 609 9.69 3.94 -20.00
N HIS A 610 11.01 3.94 -19.83
CA HIS A 610 11.70 3.57 -18.60
C HIS A 610 11.31 4.51 -17.45
N ILE A 611 11.26 3.99 -16.22
CA ILE A 611 11.00 4.81 -15.03
C ILE A 611 12.27 5.55 -14.61
N LEU A 612 13.44 4.94 -14.87
CA LEU A 612 14.74 5.52 -14.63
C LEU A 612 15.34 6.04 -15.94
N GLU A 613 15.87 7.25 -15.94
CA GLU A 613 16.43 7.88 -17.14
C GLU A 613 17.77 7.24 -17.55
N SER A 614 18.82 7.38 -16.75
CA SER A 614 20.13 6.76 -16.99
C SER A 614 20.99 6.77 -15.73
N CYS A 615 22.05 5.96 -15.70
CA CYS A 615 23.02 6.01 -14.63
C CYS A 615 24.43 5.67 -15.12
N LYS A 616 25.46 6.32 -14.54
CA LYS A 616 26.87 6.01 -14.77
C LYS A 616 27.59 5.91 -13.43
N GLN A 617 28.09 4.72 -13.09
CA GLN A 617 28.98 4.55 -11.93
C GLN A 617 30.41 4.32 -12.43
N ILE A 618 31.37 5.09 -11.90
CA ILE A 618 32.80 4.95 -12.21
C ILE A 618 33.50 4.60 -10.90
N VAL A 619 34.20 3.46 -10.89
CA VAL A 619 34.98 2.99 -9.74
C VAL A 619 36.39 2.69 -10.24
N GLU A 620 37.39 3.30 -9.60
CA GLU A 620 38.79 3.01 -9.88
C GLU A 620 39.22 1.77 -9.09
N ILE A 621 39.73 0.77 -9.80
CA ILE A 621 40.19 -0.49 -9.19
C ILE A 621 41.71 -0.52 -9.29
N SER A 622 42.39 -0.45 -8.14
CA SER A 622 43.82 -0.77 -8.04
C SER A 622 44.02 -2.25 -7.73
N LYS A 623 45.10 -2.83 -8.27
CA LYS A 623 45.54 -4.20 -7.93
C LYS A 623 46.47 -4.22 -6.71
N ASP A 624 46.90 -3.07 -6.22
CA ASP A 624 47.94 -2.96 -5.18
C ASP A 624 47.50 -3.50 -3.82
N TYR A 625 46.19 -3.57 -3.58
CA TYR A 625 45.61 -3.95 -2.28
C TYR A 625 44.57 -5.07 -2.36
N LEU A 626 44.62 -5.95 -3.37
CA LEU A 626 43.61 -7.01 -3.54
C LEU A 626 43.41 -7.84 -2.25
N PRO A 627 42.15 -8.12 -1.84
CA PRO A 627 40.90 -7.85 -2.56
C PRO A 627 40.27 -6.46 -2.31
N VAL A 628 40.93 -5.55 -1.59
CA VAL A 628 40.40 -4.20 -1.31
C VAL A 628 40.22 -3.41 -2.61
N GLY A 629 39.06 -2.77 -2.77
CA GLY A 629 38.72 -1.96 -3.94
C GLY A 629 38.00 -2.72 -5.07
N ILE A 630 37.89 -4.05 -5.00
CA ILE A 630 37.06 -4.80 -5.96
C ILE A 630 35.58 -4.65 -5.61
N PRO A 631 34.67 -4.60 -6.60
CA PRO A 631 33.22 -4.60 -6.37
C PRO A 631 32.74 -6.01 -6.00
N ALA A 632 33.20 -6.52 -4.85
CA ALA A 632 32.87 -7.85 -4.37
C ALA A 632 31.37 -7.95 -4.09
N LYS A 633 30.79 -9.09 -4.44
CA LYS A 633 29.42 -9.44 -4.02
C LYS A 633 29.34 -9.39 -2.49
N LYS A 634 28.31 -8.70 -1.97
CA LYS A 634 28.11 -8.59 -0.51
C LYS A 634 27.91 -9.99 0.09
N VAL A 635 28.65 -10.28 1.17
CA VAL A 635 28.49 -11.53 1.92
C VAL A 635 27.05 -11.63 2.44
N GLY A 636 26.41 -12.77 2.15
CA GLY A 636 25.03 -13.06 2.54
C GLY A 636 23.97 -12.38 1.67
N ALA A 637 24.31 -11.71 0.56
CA ALA A 637 23.30 -11.15 -0.36
C ALA A 637 22.38 -12.22 -0.96
N GLU A 638 22.92 -13.42 -1.22
CA GLU A 638 22.13 -14.56 -1.70
C GLU A 638 21.14 -15.04 -0.64
N LEU A 639 21.59 -15.14 0.63
CA LEU A 639 20.72 -15.47 1.76
C LEU A 639 19.61 -14.42 1.95
N GLN A 640 19.91 -13.14 1.70
CA GLN A 640 18.92 -12.06 1.76
C GLN A 640 17.90 -12.19 0.64
N ALA A 641 18.32 -12.57 -0.57
CA ALA A 641 17.42 -12.76 -1.70
C ALA A 641 16.55 -14.02 -1.54
N SER A 642 17.13 -15.15 -1.14
CA SER A 642 16.44 -16.42 -0.94
C SER A 642 15.59 -16.48 0.34
N GLY A 643 15.62 -15.44 1.19
CA GLY A 643 14.87 -15.39 2.45
C GLY A 643 15.53 -16.12 3.62
N GLU A 644 16.70 -16.73 3.43
CA GLU A 644 17.45 -17.48 4.45
C GLU A 644 18.20 -16.59 5.46
N ALA A 645 18.30 -15.28 5.21
CA ALA A 645 18.87 -14.34 6.15
C ALA A 645 17.94 -14.12 7.36
N VAL A 646 18.39 -14.54 8.54
CA VAL A 646 17.66 -14.47 9.82
C VAL A 646 17.75 -13.08 10.48
N TYR A 647 16.64 -12.37 10.59
CA TYR A 647 16.47 -11.17 11.40
C TYR A 647 15.89 -11.54 12.77
N VAL A 648 15.69 -10.57 13.68
CA VAL A 648 15.26 -10.91 15.06
C VAL A 648 13.90 -11.60 15.07
N ASP A 649 12.94 -11.08 14.31
CA ASP A 649 11.59 -11.67 14.20
C ASP A 649 11.57 -13.03 13.48
N ASP A 650 12.67 -13.43 12.83
CA ASP A 650 12.78 -14.72 12.14
C ASP A 650 13.34 -15.83 13.05
N ILE A 651 13.81 -15.48 14.26
CA ILE A 651 14.32 -16.45 15.22
C ILE A 651 13.12 -17.30 15.69
N PRO A 652 13.19 -18.63 15.60
CA PRO A 652 12.10 -19.49 16.07
C PRO A 652 11.78 -19.21 17.54
N SER A 653 10.54 -18.80 17.80
CA SER A 653 10.09 -18.51 19.16
C SER A 653 9.97 -19.81 19.97
N PRO A 654 10.40 -19.83 21.24
CA PRO A 654 10.17 -20.97 22.13
C PRO A 654 8.69 -21.26 22.34
N GLU A 655 8.37 -22.49 22.76
CA GLU A 655 6.99 -22.86 23.12
C GLU A 655 6.47 -21.98 24.28
N GLY A 656 5.25 -21.46 24.11
CA GLY A 656 4.64 -20.52 25.07
C GLY A 656 5.18 -19.09 25.00
N CYS A 657 5.84 -18.70 23.90
CA CYS A 657 6.25 -17.31 23.70
C CYS A 657 5.03 -16.38 23.57
N LEU A 658 5.07 -15.28 24.30
CA LEU A 658 4.07 -14.22 24.31
C LEU A 658 4.54 -13.02 23.49
N TYR A 659 3.59 -12.15 23.13
CA TYR A 659 3.83 -10.95 22.33
C TYR A 659 3.46 -9.71 23.13
N GLY A 660 4.32 -8.70 23.07
CA GLY A 660 4.17 -7.43 23.75
C GLY A 660 3.86 -6.30 22.79
N ALA A 661 2.87 -5.46 23.13
CA ALA A 661 2.55 -4.23 22.42
C ALA A 661 2.45 -3.06 23.40
N PHE A 662 3.12 -1.95 23.09
CA PHE A 662 3.12 -0.77 23.95
C PHE A 662 1.76 -0.05 23.95
N VAL A 663 1.32 0.37 25.14
CA VAL A 663 0.31 1.41 25.29
C VAL A 663 1.02 2.75 25.24
N TYR A 664 0.67 3.60 24.30
CA TYR A 664 1.30 4.90 24.10
C TYR A 664 0.44 6.05 24.64
N SER A 665 1.10 7.10 25.13
CA SER A 665 0.42 8.34 25.50
C SER A 665 -0.26 8.98 24.29
N THR A 666 -1.50 9.40 24.48
CA THR A 666 -2.24 10.23 23.51
C THR A 666 -2.21 11.71 23.87
N LYS A 667 -1.54 12.08 24.97
CA LYS A 667 -1.42 13.46 25.45
C LYS A 667 0.03 13.94 25.34
N PRO A 668 0.27 15.17 24.86
CA PRO A 668 1.62 15.72 24.77
C PRO A 668 2.24 16.03 26.14
N LEU A 669 1.43 16.25 27.17
CA LEU A 669 1.87 16.46 28.55
C LEU A 669 0.70 16.15 29.49
N ALA A 670 0.83 15.16 30.37
CA ALA A 670 -0.23 14.77 31.31
C ALA A 670 0.29 13.90 32.45
N HIS A 671 -0.37 13.96 33.60
CA HIS A 671 -0.22 12.93 34.63
C HIS A 671 -1.00 11.68 34.25
N VAL A 672 -0.41 10.50 34.46
CA VAL A 672 -1.03 9.20 34.19
C VAL A 672 -1.58 8.65 35.50
N ASN A 673 -2.91 8.55 35.61
CA ASN A 673 -3.58 8.09 36.83
C ASN A 673 -3.73 6.57 36.86
N SER A 674 -4.23 6.00 35.75
CA SER A 674 -4.38 4.55 35.58
C SER A 674 -4.35 4.14 34.10
N ILE A 675 -4.00 2.87 33.86
CA ILE A 675 -4.09 2.19 32.57
C ILE A 675 -4.96 0.96 32.81
N GLU A 676 -6.09 0.88 32.12
CA GLU A 676 -7.09 -0.16 32.29
C GLU A 676 -7.34 -0.85 30.95
N LEU A 677 -7.49 -2.18 30.98
CA LEU A 677 -7.96 -2.91 29.80
C LEU A 677 -9.48 -2.86 29.77
N ASP A 678 -10.02 -2.60 28.58
CA ASP A 678 -11.44 -2.68 28.31
C ASP A 678 -11.97 -4.09 28.69
N PRO A 679 -13.01 -4.22 29.54
CA PRO A 679 -13.54 -5.51 29.99
C PRO A 679 -13.99 -6.44 28.84
N SER A 680 -14.39 -5.88 27.69
CA SER A 680 -14.74 -6.70 26.52
C SER A 680 -13.54 -7.43 25.89
N LEU A 681 -12.31 -7.10 26.31
CA LEU A 681 -11.09 -7.80 25.92
C LEU A 681 -10.83 -9.07 26.75
N GLU A 682 -11.67 -9.41 27.73
CA GLU A 682 -11.57 -10.68 28.46
C GLU A 682 -11.59 -11.90 27.51
N GLN A 683 -12.28 -11.77 26.38
CA GLN A 683 -12.34 -12.78 25.33
C GLN A 683 -10.98 -13.02 24.62
N LEU A 684 -10.09 -12.02 24.60
CA LEU A 684 -8.79 -12.08 23.91
C LEU A 684 -7.73 -12.92 24.64
N LYS A 685 -8.06 -13.52 25.79
CA LYS A 685 -7.11 -14.24 26.66
C LYS A 685 -5.84 -13.42 26.91
N THR A 686 -5.99 -12.10 27.09
CA THR A 686 -4.88 -11.19 27.37
C THR A 686 -4.23 -11.58 28.69
N VAL A 687 -2.90 -11.69 28.72
CA VAL A 687 -2.18 -12.35 29.81
C VAL A 687 -1.86 -11.37 30.95
N ALA A 688 -1.57 -10.10 30.64
CA ALA A 688 -1.35 -9.02 31.62
C ALA A 688 -1.13 -7.65 30.94
N VAL A 689 -1.23 -6.57 31.72
CA VAL A 689 -0.58 -5.27 31.44
C VAL A 689 0.59 -5.11 32.39
N ILE A 690 1.76 -4.78 31.86
CA ILE A 690 2.96 -4.47 32.63
C ILE A 690 3.14 -2.95 32.62
N THR A 691 3.35 -2.38 33.79
CA THR A 691 3.47 -0.94 34.05
C THR A 691 4.74 -0.63 34.84
N VAL A 692 4.96 0.65 35.19
CA VAL A 692 6.06 1.04 36.10
C VAL A 692 6.02 0.30 37.44
N LYS A 693 4.84 -0.11 37.92
CA LYS A 693 4.65 -0.83 39.19
C LYS A 693 5.20 -2.26 39.16
N ASP A 694 5.39 -2.82 37.97
CA ASP A 694 5.86 -4.18 37.75
C ASP A 694 7.39 -4.26 37.60
N ILE A 695 8.08 -3.12 37.60
CA ILE A 695 9.54 -3.06 37.62
C ILE A 695 10.04 -3.72 38.92
N PRO A 696 10.94 -4.72 38.84
CA PRO A 696 11.34 -5.48 40.02
C PRO A 696 12.13 -4.62 41.01
N LYS A 697 12.04 -4.98 42.30
CA LYS A 697 12.78 -4.31 43.36
C LYS A 697 14.30 -4.34 43.08
N GLY A 698 14.91 -3.16 43.04
CA GLY A 698 16.33 -2.98 42.67
C GLY A 698 16.53 -2.53 41.22
N GLY A 699 15.51 -2.64 40.38
CA GLY A 699 15.46 -2.04 39.04
C GLY A 699 14.93 -0.60 39.07
N GLY A 700 15.15 0.12 37.98
CA GLY A 700 14.68 1.50 37.80
C GLY A 700 13.83 1.68 36.53
N ASN A 701 12.95 2.68 36.53
CA ASN A 701 12.20 3.09 35.33
C ASN A 701 13.16 3.77 34.33
N PHE A 702 13.85 2.96 33.53
CA PHE A 702 14.99 3.37 32.72
C PHE A 702 14.86 2.83 31.29
N GLY A 703 14.52 3.71 30.35
CA GLY A 703 14.25 3.38 28.95
C GLY A 703 15.45 3.61 28.05
N ALA A 704 16.19 4.70 28.28
CA ALA A 704 17.42 5.01 27.58
C ALA A 704 18.30 5.97 28.38
N ASN A 705 19.59 6.00 28.07
CA ASN A 705 20.50 7.06 28.49
C ASN A 705 20.97 7.84 27.25
N THR A 706 20.64 9.12 27.18
CA THR A 706 21.05 9.99 26.09
C THR A 706 22.13 10.97 26.55
N ILE A 707 22.72 11.69 25.61
CA ILE A 707 23.64 12.80 25.94
C ILE A 707 22.94 13.96 26.69
N PHE A 708 21.61 13.98 26.70
CA PHE A 708 20.79 14.99 27.38
C PHE A 708 20.19 14.49 28.70
N GLY A 709 20.59 13.29 29.14
CA GLY A 709 20.11 12.65 30.37
C GLY A 709 19.28 11.38 30.12
N PRO A 710 18.82 10.75 31.22
CA PRO A 710 18.04 9.53 31.17
C PRO A 710 16.59 9.78 30.72
N GLU A 711 16.05 8.86 29.94
CA GLU A 711 14.63 8.81 29.56
C GLU A 711 13.97 7.61 30.28
N PRO A 712 12.72 7.75 30.77
CA PRO A 712 12.02 6.64 31.42
C PRO A 712 11.64 5.54 30.43
N LEU A 713 11.45 4.31 30.93
CA LEU A 713 10.89 3.21 30.11
C LEU A 713 9.39 3.42 29.92
N PHE A 714 8.71 3.84 30.98
CA PHE A 714 7.29 4.17 31.00
C PHE A 714 7.07 5.60 31.50
N GLY A 715 6.32 6.42 30.77
CA GLY A 715 5.93 7.80 31.10
C GLY A 715 4.90 7.92 32.23
N ASP A 716 5.13 7.22 33.35
CA ASP A 716 4.32 7.20 34.57
C ASP A 716 5.20 7.65 35.76
N PRO A 717 4.78 8.65 36.57
CA PRO A 717 3.44 9.24 36.64
C PRO A 717 3.21 10.47 35.75
N LEU A 718 4.19 10.86 34.93
CA LEU A 718 4.11 12.04 34.05
C LEU A 718 4.60 11.66 32.66
N THR A 719 3.73 11.80 31.65
CA THR A 719 4.11 11.69 30.25
C THR A 719 4.38 13.07 29.66
N GLN A 720 5.44 13.18 28.85
CA GLN A 720 5.98 14.43 28.31
C GLN A 720 5.92 14.52 26.79
N CYS A 721 5.41 13.48 26.10
CA CYS A 721 5.07 13.57 24.68
C CYS A 721 4.00 12.56 24.28
N ALA A 722 3.25 12.88 23.23
CA ALA A 722 2.38 11.91 22.58
C ALA A 722 3.24 10.84 21.89
N GLY A 723 2.91 9.57 22.08
CA GLY A 723 3.72 8.44 21.62
C GLY A 723 4.75 7.93 22.64
N GLU A 724 4.81 8.50 23.84
CA GLU A 724 5.64 7.94 24.92
C GLU A 724 5.05 6.61 25.43
N PRO A 725 5.85 5.55 25.61
CA PRO A 725 5.34 4.30 26.19
C PRO A 725 4.86 4.50 27.63
N LEU A 726 3.70 3.98 27.98
CA LEU A 726 3.11 4.06 29.33
C LEU A 726 3.06 2.69 30.03
N GLY A 727 2.99 1.63 29.24
CA GLY A 727 2.94 0.25 29.68
C GLY A 727 3.03 -0.69 28.47
N ILE A 728 3.06 -1.99 28.72
CA ILE A 728 3.05 -3.01 27.66
C ILE A 728 1.97 -4.05 27.94
N VAL A 729 1.10 -4.27 26.96
CA VAL A 729 0.12 -5.36 26.99
C VAL A 729 0.78 -6.62 26.47
N VAL A 730 0.56 -7.73 27.17
CA VAL A 730 1.10 -9.04 26.80
C VAL A 730 -0.02 -10.01 26.45
N ALA A 731 0.07 -10.65 25.29
CA ALA A 731 -0.92 -11.63 24.81
C ALA A 731 -0.26 -12.83 24.10
N GLU A 732 -1.05 -13.88 23.83
CA GLU A 732 -0.60 -15.09 23.14
C GLU A 732 -0.27 -14.87 21.65
N THR A 733 -0.84 -13.83 21.04
CA THR A 733 -0.60 -13.47 19.63
C THR A 733 -0.27 -11.99 19.49
N ARG A 734 0.52 -11.66 18.47
CA ARG A 734 0.83 -10.26 18.11
C ARG A 734 -0.43 -9.44 17.83
N ASN A 735 -1.39 -10.03 17.13
CA ASN A 735 -2.65 -9.35 16.78
C ASN A 735 -3.43 -8.96 18.04
N PHE A 736 -3.59 -9.89 18.99
CA PHE A 736 -4.31 -9.62 20.24
C PHE A 736 -3.60 -8.60 21.11
N ALA A 737 -2.26 -8.65 21.20
CA ALA A 737 -1.49 -7.63 21.91
C ALA A 737 -1.73 -6.24 21.33
N ASN A 738 -1.70 -6.10 19.99
CA ASN A 738 -1.94 -4.82 19.31
C ASN A 738 -3.37 -4.30 19.48
N ILE A 739 -4.39 -5.16 19.35
CA ILE A 739 -5.80 -4.79 19.56
C ILE A 739 -6.01 -4.34 21.01
N ALA A 740 -5.50 -5.10 21.98
CA ALA A 740 -5.63 -4.79 23.39
C ALA A 740 -4.88 -3.50 23.78
N ALA A 741 -3.67 -3.27 23.26
CA ALA A 741 -2.93 -2.04 23.48
C ALA A 741 -3.65 -0.80 22.89
N LYS A 742 -4.25 -0.93 21.70
CA LYS A 742 -5.02 0.14 21.06
C LYS A 742 -6.31 0.47 21.81
N ARG A 743 -6.89 -0.51 22.51
CA ARG A 743 -8.13 -0.37 23.31
C ARG A 743 -7.89 -0.11 24.80
N ALA A 744 -6.63 -0.05 25.24
CA ALA A 744 -6.30 0.31 26.60
C ALA A 744 -6.82 1.74 26.90
N VAL A 745 -7.57 1.87 27.99
CA VAL A 745 -8.10 3.15 28.46
C VAL A 745 -7.09 3.75 29.41
N VAL A 746 -6.58 4.94 29.06
CA VAL A 746 -5.63 5.68 29.90
C VAL A 746 -6.32 6.89 30.50
N ASN A 747 -6.35 6.95 31.82
CA ASN A 747 -6.91 8.07 32.56
C ASN A 747 -5.82 9.12 32.82
N TYR A 748 -6.01 10.31 32.26
CA TYR A 748 -5.08 11.43 32.37
C TYR A 748 -5.61 12.53 33.28
N SER A 749 -4.71 13.30 33.92
CA SER A 749 -5.02 14.61 34.49
C SER A 749 -4.05 15.69 34.00
N THR A 750 -4.58 16.88 33.74
CA THR A 750 -3.81 18.04 33.25
C THR A 750 -3.97 19.28 34.13
N GLU A 751 -4.73 19.19 35.23
CA GLU A 751 -5.17 20.35 36.02
C GLU A 751 -4.01 21.12 36.66
N THR A 752 -2.88 20.47 36.92
CA THR A 752 -1.70 21.04 37.59
C THR A 752 -0.52 21.27 36.66
N LEU A 753 -0.70 21.10 35.34
CA LEU A 753 0.37 21.17 34.36
C LEU A 753 0.25 22.42 33.51
N ASP A 754 1.40 23.00 33.16
CA ASP A 754 1.46 24.04 32.14
C ASP A 754 0.99 23.52 30.78
N SER A 755 0.69 24.43 29.84
CA SER A 755 0.49 24.06 28.45
C SER A 755 1.72 23.34 27.87
N PRO A 756 1.55 22.34 27.01
CA PRO A 756 2.67 21.64 26.38
C PRO A 756 3.42 22.56 25.42
N VAL A 757 4.75 22.41 25.37
CA VAL A 757 5.60 23.09 24.38
C VAL A 757 5.63 22.26 23.09
N LEU A 758 5.03 22.77 22.02
CA LEU A 758 4.86 22.02 20.75
C LEU A 758 5.68 22.58 19.58
N SER A 759 6.29 23.76 19.71
CA SER A 759 7.12 24.37 18.67
C SER A 759 8.44 24.88 19.23
N ILE A 760 9.42 25.06 18.35
CA ILE A 760 10.74 25.61 18.71
C ILE A 760 10.58 27.05 19.20
N GLU A 761 9.71 27.84 18.57
CA GLU A 761 9.44 29.23 18.95
C GLU A 761 8.83 29.34 20.36
N GLU A 762 7.95 28.40 20.72
CA GLU A 762 7.41 28.28 22.08
C GLU A 762 8.50 27.90 23.08
N ALA A 763 9.34 26.91 22.74
CA ALA A 763 10.46 26.50 23.59
C ALA A 763 11.42 27.66 23.87
N VAL A 764 11.73 28.45 22.83
CA VAL A 764 12.60 29.63 22.95
C VAL A 764 11.99 30.69 23.86
N ARG A 765 10.71 31.02 23.66
CA ARG A 765 10.01 32.04 24.47
C ARG A 765 9.86 31.62 25.93
N ARG A 766 9.73 30.32 26.22
CA ARG A 766 9.65 29.79 27.58
C ARG A 766 11.00 29.42 28.18
N CYS A 767 12.10 29.66 27.47
CA CYS A 767 13.45 29.25 27.87
C CYS A 767 13.53 27.74 28.22
N SER A 768 12.77 26.91 27.50
CA SER A 768 12.70 25.47 27.70
C SER A 768 13.76 24.78 26.83
N TYR A 769 14.96 24.64 27.38
CA TYR A 769 16.12 24.07 26.69
C TYR A 769 16.71 22.88 27.43
N PHE A 770 17.33 21.95 26.69
CA PHE A 770 18.24 20.98 27.28
C PHE A 770 19.57 21.64 27.63
N GLU A 771 20.20 21.21 28.72
CA GLU A 771 21.60 21.56 28.98
C GLU A 771 22.47 20.97 27.87
N THR A 772 23.14 21.85 27.11
CA THR A 772 23.88 21.45 25.92
C THR A 772 25.33 21.14 26.29
N PRO A 773 25.83 19.93 26.00
CA PRO A 773 27.24 19.58 26.23
C PRO A 773 28.20 20.57 25.55
N PRO A 774 29.31 20.99 26.19
CA PRO A 774 30.20 22.02 25.67
C PRO A 774 30.76 21.74 24.26
N PHE A 775 30.96 20.47 23.91
CA PHE A 775 31.50 20.08 22.59
C PHE A 775 30.50 20.25 21.44
N LEU A 776 29.21 20.49 21.72
CA LEU A 776 28.19 20.79 20.71
C LEU A 776 28.00 22.30 20.49
N LEU A 777 28.60 23.15 21.34
CA LEU A 777 28.51 24.60 21.19
C LEU A 777 29.35 25.05 19.97
N PRO A 778 28.82 25.98 19.14
CA PRO A 778 29.58 26.51 18.03
C PRO A 778 30.83 27.23 18.52
N GLN A 779 31.96 26.99 17.85
CA GLN A 779 33.19 27.72 18.10
C GLN A 779 33.15 29.06 17.36
N ASN A 780 33.58 30.13 18.03
CA ASN A 780 33.74 31.42 17.38
C ASN A 780 34.97 31.37 16.47
N VAL A 781 34.78 31.61 15.17
CA VAL A 781 35.84 31.61 14.16
C VAL A 781 35.88 32.99 13.51
N GLY A 782 36.93 33.77 13.81
CA GLY A 782 37.13 35.12 13.25
C GLY A 782 36.40 36.23 14.03
N ASP A 783 36.29 37.40 13.40
CA ASP A 783 35.57 38.57 13.92
C ASP A 783 34.36 38.87 13.03
N PHE A 784 33.17 38.53 13.52
CA PHE A 784 31.91 38.71 12.78
C PHE A 784 31.57 40.19 12.52
N SER A 785 31.89 41.08 13.45
CA SER A 785 31.60 42.51 13.31
C SER A 785 32.43 43.10 12.18
N LYS A 786 33.73 42.81 12.19
CA LYS A 786 34.64 43.22 11.12
C LYS A 786 34.20 42.64 9.77
N GLY A 787 33.88 41.35 9.72
CA GLY A 787 33.40 40.71 8.50
C GLY A 787 32.10 41.33 7.94
N MET A 788 31.16 41.73 8.81
CA MET A 788 29.92 42.41 8.41
C MET A 788 30.15 43.87 7.99
N GLU A 789 31.13 44.57 8.57
CA GLU A 789 31.51 45.92 8.17
C GLU A 789 32.09 45.94 6.76
N GLU A 790 33.03 45.02 6.49
CA GLU A 790 33.76 44.88 5.22
C GLU A 790 32.92 44.25 4.09
N ALA A 791 31.78 43.62 4.40
CA ALA A 791 30.93 43.00 3.40
C ALA A 791 30.21 44.02 2.49
N ASP A 792 30.35 43.83 1.17
CA ASP A 792 29.68 44.65 0.15
C ASP A 792 28.14 44.55 0.20
N GLN A 793 27.62 43.38 0.60
CA GLN A 793 26.18 43.11 0.75
C GLN A 793 25.92 42.53 2.14
N LYS A 794 25.01 43.16 2.88
CA LYS A 794 24.76 42.86 4.30
C LYS A 794 23.40 42.21 4.46
N ILE A 795 23.38 40.95 4.88
CA ILE A 795 22.16 40.21 5.20
C ILE A 795 21.94 40.30 6.71
N TYR A 796 20.95 41.10 7.13
CA TYR A 796 20.66 41.31 8.55
C TYR A 796 19.86 40.17 9.19
N SER A 797 19.05 39.46 8.40
CA SER A 797 18.29 38.30 8.86
C SER A 797 17.94 37.38 7.70
N ALA A 798 18.02 36.09 7.96
CA ALA A 798 17.51 35.04 7.10
C ALA A 798 17.01 33.89 7.98
N GLU A 799 15.89 33.28 7.61
CA GLU A 799 15.31 32.15 8.33
C GLU A 799 15.14 30.97 7.39
N VAL A 800 15.53 29.79 7.85
CA VAL A 800 15.31 28.52 7.14
C VAL A 800 14.70 27.54 8.14
N LYS A 801 13.52 27.00 7.80
CA LYS A 801 12.89 25.92 8.58
C LYS A 801 13.15 24.58 7.91
N LEU A 802 13.82 23.68 8.63
CA LEU A 802 14.04 22.30 8.22
C LEU A 802 13.11 21.40 9.02
N ASN A 803 12.27 20.64 8.33
CA ASN A 803 11.37 19.69 8.98
C ASN A 803 12.11 18.42 9.39
N SER A 804 11.49 17.66 10.30
CA SER A 804 12.01 16.36 10.73
C SER A 804 11.92 15.30 9.61
N GLN A 805 12.70 14.23 9.77
CA GLN A 805 12.68 13.08 8.88
C GLN A 805 12.52 11.79 9.68
N TYR A 806 11.63 10.91 9.23
CA TYR A 806 11.49 9.57 9.79
C TYR A 806 12.53 8.60 9.18
N TYR A 807 13.14 7.76 10.00
CA TYR A 807 14.19 6.82 9.56
C TYR A 807 13.70 5.83 8.50
N PHE A 808 12.51 5.24 8.75
CA PHE A 808 11.88 4.23 7.88
C PHE A 808 12.79 3.02 7.59
N TYR A 809 13.43 2.49 8.62
CA TYR A 809 14.07 1.18 8.52
C TYR A 809 13.03 0.10 8.23
N MET A 810 13.37 -0.84 7.33
CA MET A 810 12.40 -1.81 6.82
C MET A 810 12.05 -2.89 7.86
N GLU A 811 13.02 -3.30 8.68
CA GLU A 811 12.76 -4.05 9.91
C GLU A 811 12.42 -3.04 11.01
N THR A 812 11.23 -3.12 11.61
CA THR A 812 10.83 -2.22 12.72
C THR A 812 11.65 -2.49 13.98
N GLN A 813 11.34 -1.79 15.08
CA GLN A 813 11.98 -2.10 16.36
C GLN A 813 11.52 -3.49 16.81
N THR A 814 12.46 -4.37 17.14
CA THR A 814 12.16 -5.76 17.52
C THR A 814 13.18 -6.27 18.51
N ALA A 815 12.68 -6.91 19.56
CA ALA A 815 13.48 -7.65 20.53
C ALA A 815 12.77 -8.96 20.94
N LEU A 816 13.56 -10.00 21.21
CA LEU A 816 13.12 -11.28 21.76
C LEU A 816 13.97 -11.58 22.99
N ALA A 817 13.34 -11.64 24.17
CA ALA A 817 14.02 -12.04 25.39
C ALA A 817 13.70 -13.49 25.77
N ILE A 818 14.76 -14.18 26.16
CA ILE A 818 14.78 -15.57 26.56
C ILE A 818 15.39 -15.65 27.95
N PRO A 819 14.55 -15.74 29.01
CA PRO A 819 15.03 -15.98 30.38
C PRO A 819 15.76 -17.31 30.47
N ASP A 820 16.75 -17.38 31.37
CA ASP A 820 17.59 -18.54 31.64
C ASP A 820 17.71 -18.77 33.16
N GLU A 821 18.43 -19.81 33.58
CA GLU A 821 18.68 -20.09 35.00
C GLU A 821 19.45 -18.96 35.71
N ASP A 822 19.43 -18.96 37.05
CA ASP A 822 20.15 -17.98 37.89
C ASP A 822 19.84 -16.50 37.63
N ASN A 823 18.62 -16.20 37.18
CA ASN A 823 18.20 -14.86 36.71
C ASN A 823 19.08 -14.34 35.56
N CYS A 824 19.62 -15.23 34.73
CA CYS A 824 20.26 -14.87 33.48
C CYS A 824 19.22 -14.69 32.37
N MET A 825 19.58 -13.99 31.30
CA MET A 825 18.76 -13.90 30.09
C MET A 825 19.57 -13.62 28.85
N VAL A 826 19.05 -14.09 27.72
CA VAL A 826 19.54 -13.78 26.38
C VAL A 826 18.51 -12.89 25.69
N VAL A 827 18.92 -11.73 25.19
CA VAL A 827 18.05 -10.82 24.43
C VAL A 827 18.59 -10.69 23.02
N TYR A 828 17.82 -11.16 22.05
CA TYR A 828 18.06 -10.87 20.64
C TYR A 828 17.46 -9.51 20.33
N SER A 829 18.26 -8.55 19.90
CA SER A 829 17.81 -7.19 19.68
C SER A 829 18.27 -6.66 18.35
N SER A 830 17.35 -6.01 17.62
CA SER A 830 17.65 -5.27 16.42
C SER A 830 18.19 -3.89 16.85
N SER A 831 19.46 -3.85 17.28
CA SER A 831 20.11 -2.67 17.83
C SER A 831 21.45 -2.36 17.15
N GLN A 832 21.82 -1.08 17.07
CA GLN A 832 23.16 -0.66 16.66
C GLN A 832 24.14 -0.67 17.83
N CYS A 833 23.64 -0.72 19.06
CA CYS A 833 24.42 -0.58 20.30
C CYS A 833 24.04 -1.69 21.31
N PRO A 834 24.44 -2.96 21.08
CA PRO A 834 24.09 -4.07 21.97
C PRO A 834 24.63 -3.92 23.39
N GLU A 835 25.78 -3.28 23.58
CA GLU A 835 26.34 -2.95 24.91
C GLU A 835 25.44 -1.98 25.68
N ALA A 836 24.96 -0.93 25.01
CA ALA A 836 23.99 -0.02 25.63
C ALA A 836 22.71 -0.76 26.00
N ALA A 837 22.19 -1.64 25.12
CA ALA A 837 21.01 -2.44 25.42
C ALA A 837 21.23 -3.33 26.67
N GLN A 838 22.38 -3.98 26.79
CA GLN A 838 22.73 -4.80 27.95
C GLN A 838 22.67 -3.99 29.25
N ASN A 839 23.33 -2.82 29.27
CA ASN A 839 23.33 -1.94 30.44
C ASN A 839 21.93 -1.41 30.77
N ASN A 840 21.12 -1.07 29.77
CA ASN A 840 19.74 -0.61 29.97
C ASN A 840 18.87 -1.72 30.59
N ILE A 841 18.92 -2.93 30.04
CA ILE A 841 18.17 -4.09 30.57
C ILE A 841 18.61 -4.39 32.01
N ALA A 842 19.92 -4.49 32.26
CA ALA A 842 20.46 -4.76 33.58
C ALA A 842 20.00 -3.73 34.63
N THR A 843 20.06 -2.44 34.27
CA THR A 843 19.59 -1.33 35.13
C THR A 843 18.09 -1.36 35.35
N CYS A 844 17.30 -1.60 34.30
CA CYS A 844 15.85 -1.68 34.39
C CYS A 844 15.40 -2.83 35.31
N LEU A 845 16.14 -3.94 35.32
CA LEU A 845 15.77 -5.15 36.06
C LEU A 845 16.47 -5.31 37.41
N GLY A 846 17.44 -4.45 37.73
CA GLY A 846 18.26 -4.59 38.92
C GLY A 846 19.16 -5.82 38.89
N LEU A 847 19.62 -6.21 37.69
CA LEU A 847 20.48 -7.37 37.48
C LEU A 847 21.94 -6.92 37.25
N PRO A 848 22.93 -7.74 37.62
CA PRO A 848 24.31 -7.53 37.17
C PRO A 848 24.41 -7.66 35.63
N CYS A 849 25.23 -6.84 34.97
CA CYS A 849 25.35 -6.89 33.51
C CYS A 849 25.78 -8.26 32.98
N HIS A 850 26.56 -9.04 33.75
CA HIS A 850 26.97 -10.38 33.34
C HIS A 850 25.82 -11.41 33.27
N ASN A 851 24.68 -11.13 33.92
CA ASN A 851 23.46 -11.94 33.80
C ASN A 851 22.68 -11.65 32.50
N VAL A 852 23.02 -10.58 31.77
CA VAL A 852 22.30 -10.18 30.56
C VAL A 852 23.22 -10.35 29.36
N ARG A 853 22.80 -11.15 28.37
CA ARG A 853 23.52 -11.30 27.10
C ARG A 853 22.68 -10.74 25.95
N VAL A 854 23.16 -9.69 25.29
CA VAL A 854 22.49 -9.14 24.10
C VAL A 854 23.16 -9.63 22.81
N ILE A 855 22.37 -10.11 21.86
CA ILE A 855 22.85 -10.63 20.57
C ILE A 855 22.20 -9.86 19.42
N THR A 856 23.04 -9.28 18.56
CA THR A 856 22.61 -8.67 17.29
C THR A 856 23.41 -9.29 16.13
N ARG A 857 22.77 -10.15 15.33
CA ARG A 857 23.42 -10.79 14.18
C ARG A 857 23.52 -9.85 12.96
N ARG A 858 22.43 -9.11 12.70
CA ARG A 858 22.23 -8.16 11.61
C ARG A 858 21.03 -7.26 11.93
N VAL A 859 20.88 -6.16 11.20
CA VAL A 859 19.80 -5.18 11.34
C VAL A 859 19.24 -4.82 9.96
N GLY A 860 17.92 -4.89 9.78
CA GLY A 860 17.18 -4.56 8.55
C GLY A 860 17.03 -3.05 8.31
N GLY A 861 18.12 -2.30 8.48
CA GLY A 861 18.18 -0.84 8.46
C GLY A 861 18.16 -0.27 9.87
N GLY A 862 19.05 0.69 10.15
CA GLY A 862 19.15 1.37 11.46
C GLY A 862 19.15 2.88 11.31
N PHE A 863 20.05 3.40 10.48
CA PHE A 863 20.13 4.83 10.11
C PHE A 863 20.26 5.78 11.32
N GLY A 864 20.76 5.29 12.45
CA GLY A 864 20.85 6.03 13.73
C GLY A 864 19.65 5.78 14.65
N GLY A 865 18.47 5.51 14.10
CA GLY A 865 17.24 5.28 14.87
C GLY A 865 17.25 4.02 15.74
N LYS A 866 18.20 3.11 15.54
CA LYS A 866 18.37 1.88 16.35
C LYS A 866 19.58 1.94 17.30
N ALA A 867 20.19 3.11 17.48
CA ALA A 867 21.25 3.31 18.47
C ALA A 867 20.70 3.51 19.89
N VAL A 868 19.63 4.28 20.02
CA VAL A 868 19.02 4.64 21.31
C VAL A 868 17.56 4.20 21.40
N ARG A 869 16.76 4.40 20.35
CA ARG A 869 15.31 4.11 20.41
C ARG A 869 14.96 2.62 20.37
N SER A 870 15.95 1.74 20.18
CA SER A 870 15.82 0.28 20.32
C SER A 870 15.92 -0.20 21.77
N LEU A 871 16.44 0.64 22.68
CA LEU A 871 16.70 0.27 24.08
C LEU A 871 15.41 -0.01 24.86
N PRO A 872 14.34 0.83 24.79
CA PRO A 872 13.09 0.55 25.48
C PRO A 872 12.45 -0.79 25.07
N PHE A 873 12.52 -1.13 23.78
CA PHE A 873 12.00 -2.41 23.26
C PHE A 873 12.74 -3.61 23.84
N SER A 874 14.05 -3.48 24.06
CA SER A 874 14.88 -4.54 24.63
C SER A 874 14.69 -4.66 26.15
N SER A 875 14.38 -3.55 26.83
CA SER A 875 14.12 -3.53 28.29
C SER A 875 12.71 -3.98 28.66
N ALA A 876 11.71 -3.70 27.81
CA ALA A 876 10.31 -4.03 28.07
C ALA A 876 9.97 -5.54 27.99
N THR A 877 10.91 -6.39 27.57
CA THR A 877 10.70 -7.83 27.38
C THR A 877 10.79 -8.66 28.67
N TYR A 878 10.60 -8.07 29.85
CA TYR A 878 10.79 -8.75 31.13
C TYR A 878 9.49 -9.29 31.75
N ARG A 879 9.48 -10.59 32.09
CA ARG A 879 8.52 -11.20 33.02
C ARG A 879 9.23 -12.23 33.91
N ARG A 880 9.20 -12.03 35.23
CA ARG A 880 9.92 -12.89 36.21
C ARG A 880 9.25 -14.24 36.50
N ARG A 881 8.01 -14.47 36.06
CA ARG A 881 7.27 -15.72 36.32
C ARG A 881 6.53 -16.14 35.05
N GLN A 882 7.16 -17.08 34.34
CA GLN A 882 6.60 -17.93 33.26
C GLN A 882 6.14 -17.22 31.97
N GLY A 883 7.09 -16.90 31.09
CA GLY A 883 6.79 -16.65 29.67
C GLY A 883 7.91 -15.91 28.94
N TRP A 884 8.22 -16.36 27.72
CA TRP A 884 9.09 -15.67 26.76
C TRP A 884 8.34 -14.46 26.20
N LEU A 885 9.01 -13.34 25.93
CA LEU A 885 8.34 -12.14 25.43
C LEU A 885 9.06 -11.59 24.19
N GLN A 886 8.29 -11.51 23.11
CA GLN A 886 8.68 -10.86 21.88
C GLN A 886 7.98 -9.50 21.80
N SER A 887 8.77 -8.43 21.84
CA SER A 887 8.27 -7.05 21.67
C SER A 887 8.54 -6.61 20.24
N CYS A 888 7.46 -6.38 19.48
CA CYS A 888 7.51 -5.88 18.10
C CYS A 888 6.71 -4.60 17.99
N CYS A 889 7.25 -3.61 17.29
CA CYS A 889 6.51 -2.40 16.89
C CYS A 889 5.89 -2.58 15.49
#